data_AF-A0A813NKP0-F1
#
_entry.id   AF-A0A813NKP0-F1
#
_cell.length_a   1.000
_cell.length_b   1.000
_cell.length_c   1.000
_cell.angle_alpha   90.00
_cell.angle_beta   90.00
_cell.angle_gamma   90.00
#
_symmetry.space_group_name_H-M   'P 1'
#
loop_
_entity.id
_entity.type
_entity.pdbx_description
1 polymer ?
#
loop_
_entity_poly.entity_id
_entity_poly.type
_entity_poly.pdbx_seq_one_letter_code
_entity_poly.pdbx_strand_id
1 'polypeptide(L)'
;MSEILLHTKLRELEEELKVEKEYRFKYEKELSNLRVDYGDLQAQFEEALTVRDREVDVSKRLRQEITDLKQKIDLSHAENEESTLLLKRKHQEQINEISAHLEQLSKSKLKFEKENKSFLHQVDDLRKDNDNMARSKAQALNSLKDLENKHIEATQRIDDLLKQLNEVNELKNKLAKEHSELYRRNSSIEFEFQQLSLNSKRLNQELDDARMQLENEILVRNTLENKSRNLQVDLDNAQAQLEEETESRIELNKQLIRSQDEFKANKEKIEKECQARIEDVEDSKRKLNNRYLELQDQYTDLMNKYSNNEKAKLRLQNQVDTMTVDLDKTRKRADDAVKHEKALEKENEELRTKLGIANGELDAAYQAARNHQSELSKYKHLSTQLSEQLDALQKDKRRISDELETTNNQFLDVQSRLTESERRLKTLEADRNQLENDYEDTRDAYDLEVQRSQNLQAQYDKLKMDSDKKIAEKDEEIDLQRSTHRRQLESAQSQLQEAENRHKGDLNNQRKKHQVELEDLRAKYEGAKKAKLETENQYKKLQQSHKEVLDRLTEEQHMHDATRDQLSAAEKRASSLRAETEETKSLYERLDKTKKALEMELHDIEDKLNETQAACNRAIAEKKKYESDAISASDELHEIKYELRASDEKIRNLNANLLKKDEDLRHDKEIISELDASRKALEQQLRDTQTRIEEAEEFAKREAKRLNSKLETRLAQLETELDLERAKEQEMAKELRRLEKRNKDLLDQIGDEQAKLMAMTDAYDKIHDKMKKFKGQIELSEEQAAANSSKCKRLQKELEDAEERAESIARTFARGSSVQRNTDNYDSDYESAEHTSTTSTSHAAPYLRTSYLYSKPTNIDDFSLSSHKASSGTPWRNKYKSIDIDDDDILIQPRYNKYSTNSLRSRVWSYGSGRSDRARSVAHIYDQEVAMNSIRDNKSKSNLYASRNSVSRVFEDNDESLLKTSPRQPSILGKYLDLDSDTAPSLSYNKKSKTPDFRSDNIDKRISLASEHSTIPSAEQDLE
;
A
#
# COMPACT_ATOMS: atom_id res chain seq x y z
N MET A 1 -245.50 -19.91 21.03
CA MET A 1 -244.46 -20.69 21.73
C MET A 1 -243.16 -20.81 20.92
N SER A 2 -243.18 -20.84 19.58
CA SER A 2 -241.95 -20.98 18.78
C SER A 2 -240.99 -19.76 18.81
N GLU A 3 -241.46 -18.55 19.07
CA GLU A 3 -240.63 -17.33 19.00
C GLU A 3 -239.69 -17.15 20.21
N ILE A 4 -240.11 -17.57 21.40
CA ILE A 4 -239.36 -17.38 22.65
C ILE A 4 -237.99 -18.09 22.58
N LEU A 5 -237.97 -19.28 22.00
CA LEU A 5 -236.76 -20.11 21.81
C LEU A 5 -235.80 -19.55 20.75
N LEU A 6 -236.29 -18.70 19.83
CA LEU A 6 -235.45 -18.02 18.86
C LEU A 6 -234.75 -16.80 19.50
N HIS A 7 -235.44 -16.09 20.39
CA HIS A 7 -234.95 -14.85 20.98
C HIS A 7 -233.89 -15.06 22.07
N THR A 8 -233.98 -16.12 22.89
CA THR A 8 -232.88 -16.49 23.79
C THR A 8 -231.61 -16.84 23.03
N LYS A 9 -231.73 -17.66 21.97
CA LYS A 9 -230.57 -18.12 21.20
C LYS A 9 -229.89 -17.00 20.39
N LEU A 10 -230.63 -15.95 20.04
CA LEU A 10 -230.06 -14.76 19.41
C LEU A 10 -229.25 -13.92 20.43
N ARG A 11 -229.72 -13.78 21.67
CA ARG A 11 -228.95 -13.12 22.75
C ARG A 11 -227.68 -13.88 23.11
N GLU A 12 -227.73 -15.21 23.19
CA GLU A 12 -226.54 -16.05 23.47
C GLU A 12 -225.43 -15.77 22.43
N LEU A 13 -225.78 -15.73 21.14
CA LEU A 13 -224.85 -15.39 20.05
C LEU A 13 -224.34 -13.92 20.09
N GLU A 14 -225.15 -12.97 20.57
CA GLU A 14 -224.70 -11.58 20.77
C GLU A 14 -223.69 -11.43 21.93
N GLU A 15 -223.79 -12.27 22.96
CA GLU A 15 -222.84 -12.30 24.08
C GLU A 15 -221.55 -13.04 23.70
N GLU A 16 -221.62 -14.18 22.98
CA GLU A 16 -220.45 -14.85 22.41
C GLU A 16 -219.66 -13.90 21.47
N LEU A 17 -220.35 -13.19 20.58
CA LEU A 17 -219.74 -12.22 19.65
C LEU A 17 -219.08 -11.01 20.37
N LYS A 18 -219.52 -10.67 21.59
CA LYS A 18 -218.82 -9.67 22.42
C LYS A 18 -217.53 -10.22 23.01
N VAL A 19 -217.58 -11.44 23.55
CA VAL A 19 -216.41 -12.12 24.15
C VAL A 19 -215.33 -12.35 23.08
N GLU A 20 -215.70 -12.79 21.88
CA GLU A 20 -214.77 -12.93 20.75
C GLU A 20 -214.06 -11.62 20.41
N LYS A 21 -214.79 -10.49 20.38
CA LYS A 21 -214.21 -9.16 20.11
C LYS A 21 -213.22 -8.70 21.19
N GLU A 22 -213.47 -9.00 22.46
CA GLU A 22 -212.50 -8.70 23.52
C GLU A 22 -211.22 -9.54 23.41
N TYR A 23 -211.33 -10.84 23.12
CA TYR A 23 -210.15 -11.69 22.89
C TYR A 23 -209.38 -11.23 21.66
N ARG A 24 -210.08 -10.91 20.57
CA ARG A 24 -209.47 -10.39 19.35
C ARG A 24 -208.71 -9.08 19.60
N PHE A 25 -209.27 -8.14 20.36
CA PHE A 25 -208.57 -6.90 20.72
C PHE A 25 -207.33 -7.13 21.58
N LYS A 26 -207.37 -8.10 22.51
CA LYS A 26 -206.19 -8.51 23.29
C LYS A 26 -205.10 -9.10 22.39
N TYR A 27 -205.43 -10.02 21.49
CA TYR A 27 -204.47 -10.60 20.55
C TYR A 27 -203.93 -9.59 19.53
N GLU A 28 -204.76 -8.69 18.99
CA GLU A 28 -204.29 -7.62 18.09
C GLU A 28 -203.33 -6.65 18.81
N LYS A 29 -203.52 -6.41 20.12
CA LYS A 29 -202.57 -5.64 20.94
C LYS A 29 -201.28 -6.40 21.24
N GLU A 30 -201.35 -7.67 21.63
CA GLU A 30 -200.15 -8.51 21.85
C GLU A 30 -199.33 -8.66 20.55
N LEU A 31 -199.98 -8.84 19.41
CA LEU A 31 -199.35 -8.93 18.10
C LEU A 31 -198.78 -7.57 17.64
N SER A 32 -199.35 -6.45 18.10
CA SER A 32 -198.74 -5.13 17.93
C SER A 32 -197.48 -4.95 18.79
N ASN A 33 -197.50 -5.38 20.05
CA ASN A 33 -196.33 -5.33 20.92
C ASN A 33 -195.19 -6.19 20.36
N LEU A 34 -195.46 -7.46 20.01
CA LEU A 34 -194.49 -8.38 19.41
C LEU A 34 -193.87 -7.86 18.11
N ARG A 35 -194.57 -6.99 17.36
CA ARG A 35 -194.01 -6.30 16.18
C ARG A 35 -193.04 -5.17 16.54
N VAL A 36 -193.26 -4.47 17.65
CA VAL A 36 -192.31 -3.48 18.18
C VAL A 36 -191.09 -4.21 18.74
N ASP A 37 -191.30 -5.22 19.60
CA ASP A 37 -190.23 -6.03 20.18
C ASP A 37 -189.34 -6.67 19.09
N TYR A 38 -189.93 -7.17 18.00
CA TYR A 38 -189.21 -7.69 16.84
C TYR A 38 -188.44 -6.59 16.08
N GLY A 39 -189.01 -5.40 15.93
CA GLY A 39 -188.35 -4.25 15.30
C GLY A 39 -187.14 -3.76 16.10
N ASP A 40 -187.28 -3.63 17.41
CA ASP A 40 -186.20 -3.23 18.31
C ASP A 40 -185.09 -4.29 18.36
N LEU A 41 -185.45 -5.59 18.37
CA LEU A 41 -184.48 -6.69 18.32
C LEU A 41 -183.76 -6.75 16.95
N GLN A 42 -184.46 -6.46 15.84
CA GLN A 42 -183.83 -6.35 14.52
C GLN A 42 -182.89 -5.15 14.45
N ALA A 43 -183.27 -3.98 14.99
CA ALA A 43 -182.42 -2.80 15.05
C ALA A 43 -181.13 -3.06 15.85
N GLN A 44 -181.23 -3.73 17.01
CA GLN A 44 -180.07 -4.16 17.80
C GLN A 44 -179.18 -5.15 17.03
N PHE A 45 -179.76 -6.06 16.23
CA PHE A 45 -179.01 -7.00 15.41
C PHE A 45 -178.27 -6.30 14.26
N GLU A 46 -178.92 -5.34 13.59
CA GLU A 46 -178.31 -4.50 12.55
C GLU A 46 -177.20 -3.62 13.13
N GLU A 47 -177.39 -2.99 14.30
CA GLU A 47 -176.33 -2.23 14.98
C GLU A 47 -175.14 -3.13 15.34
N ALA A 48 -175.38 -4.31 15.92
CA ALA A 48 -174.34 -5.28 16.25
C ALA A 48 -173.55 -5.77 15.02
N LEU A 49 -174.20 -5.91 13.85
CA LEU A 49 -173.51 -6.16 12.59
C LEU A 49 -172.60 -4.98 12.20
N THR A 50 -173.06 -3.73 12.30
CA THR A 50 -172.19 -2.58 11.98
C THR A 50 -171.00 -2.42 12.95
N VAL A 51 -171.16 -2.81 14.22
CA VAL A 51 -170.06 -2.86 15.19
C VAL A 51 -169.05 -3.93 14.78
N ARG A 52 -169.51 -5.14 14.47
CA ARG A 52 -168.67 -6.24 13.98
C ARG A 52 -167.89 -5.87 12.71
N ASP A 53 -168.52 -5.20 11.75
CA ASP A 53 -167.85 -4.81 10.51
C ASP A 53 -166.75 -3.76 10.76
N ARG A 54 -166.97 -2.82 11.70
CA ARG A 54 -165.93 -1.89 12.16
C ARG A 54 -164.77 -2.62 12.84
N GLU A 55 -165.05 -3.59 13.71
CA GLU A 55 -164.01 -4.43 14.34
C GLU A 55 -163.22 -5.26 13.32
N VAL A 56 -163.88 -5.78 12.29
CA VAL A 56 -163.27 -6.52 11.19
C VAL A 56 -162.35 -5.60 10.36
N ASP A 57 -162.76 -4.37 10.05
CA ASP A 57 -161.94 -3.43 9.30
C ASP A 57 -160.77 -2.86 10.12
N VAL A 58 -160.95 -2.61 11.41
CA VAL A 58 -159.83 -2.32 12.33
C VAL A 58 -158.88 -3.51 12.39
N SER A 59 -159.40 -4.74 12.46
CA SER A 59 -158.58 -5.97 12.45
C SER A 59 -157.83 -6.18 11.13
N LYS A 60 -158.37 -5.74 9.97
CA LYS A 60 -157.64 -5.72 8.69
C LYS A 60 -156.50 -4.70 8.72
N ARG A 61 -156.76 -3.47 9.18
CA ARG A 61 -155.74 -2.41 9.29
C ARG A 61 -154.59 -2.83 10.20
N LEU A 62 -154.89 -3.34 11.41
CA LEU A 62 -153.87 -3.85 12.33
C LEU A 62 -153.05 -5.00 11.74
N ARG A 63 -153.67 -5.92 10.97
CA ARG A 63 -152.93 -6.98 10.26
C ARG A 63 -152.01 -6.42 9.18
N GLN A 64 -152.42 -5.38 8.47
CA GLN A 64 -151.61 -4.73 7.44
C GLN A 64 -150.47 -3.90 8.05
N GLU A 65 -150.73 -3.14 9.13
CA GLU A 65 -149.69 -2.48 9.91
C GLU A 65 -148.66 -3.48 10.45
N ILE A 66 -149.10 -4.66 10.91
CA ILE A 66 -148.19 -5.75 11.33
C ILE A 66 -147.36 -6.30 10.16
N THR A 67 -147.90 -6.41 8.93
CA THR A 67 -147.08 -6.83 7.77
C THR A 67 -146.10 -5.75 7.34
N ASP A 68 -146.51 -4.49 7.35
CA ASP A 68 -145.68 -3.35 6.94
C ASP A 68 -144.57 -3.08 7.96
N LEU A 69 -144.84 -3.28 9.26
CA LEU A 69 -143.83 -3.24 10.32
C LEU A 69 -142.85 -4.41 10.22
N LYS A 70 -143.32 -5.62 9.89
CA LYS A 70 -142.41 -6.76 9.63
C LYS A 70 -141.49 -6.48 8.45
N GLN A 71 -142.02 -6.03 7.32
CA GLN A 71 -141.18 -5.67 6.16
C GLN A 71 -140.15 -4.59 6.50
N LYS A 72 -140.50 -3.58 7.31
CA LYS A 72 -139.55 -2.57 7.80
C LYS A 72 -138.48 -3.15 8.74
N ILE A 73 -138.85 -4.10 9.60
CA ILE A 73 -137.90 -4.81 10.47
C ILE A 73 -136.96 -5.69 9.63
N ASP A 74 -137.49 -6.45 8.68
CA ASP A 74 -136.71 -7.32 7.80
C ASP A 74 -135.74 -6.52 6.91
N LEU A 75 -136.19 -5.38 6.35
CA LEU A 75 -135.34 -4.45 5.60
C LEU A 75 -134.25 -3.83 6.49
N SER A 76 -134.61 -3.35 7.69
CA SER A 76 -133.61 -2.78 8.61
C SER A 76 -132.62 -3.83 9.10
N HIS A 77 -133.02 -5.09 9.27
CA HIS A 77 -132.09 -6.19 9.53
C HIS A 77 -131.14 -6.42 8.36
N ALA A 78 -131.63 -6.44 7.11
CA ALA A 78 -130.79 -6.58 5.93
C ALA A 78 -129.78 -5.41 5.78
N GLU A 79 -130.22 -4.16 5.98
CA GLU A 79 -129.34 -2.97 5.99
C GLU A 79 -128.26 -3.06 7.08
N ASN A 80 -128.62 -3.52 8.29
CA ASN A 80 -127.67 -3.70 9.39
C ASN A 80 -126.70 -4.87 9.14
N GLU A 81 -127.14 -5.95 8.51
CA GLU A 81 -126.27 -7.08 8.13
C GLU A 81 -125.31 -6.68 7.01
N GLU A 82 -125.77 -5.96 5.97
CA GLU A 82 -124.91 -5.43 4.90
C GLU A 82 -123.89 -4.44 5.46
N SER A 83 -124.31 -3.50 6.30
CA SER A 83 -123.43 -2.56 7.01
C SER A 83 -122.37 -3.29 7.86
N THR A 84 -122.79 -4.35 8.58
CA THR A 84 -121.88 -5.20 9.39
C THR A 84 -120.90 -5.98 8.52
N LEU A 85 -121.32 -6.50 7.36
CA LEU A 85 -120.45 -7.18 6.40
C LEU A 85 -119.47 -6.21 5.74
N LEU A 86 -119.91 -4.99 5.43
CA LEU A 86 -119.06 -3.92 4.90
C LEU A 86 -118.00 -3.47 5.93
N LEU A 87 -118.36 -3.33 7.21
CA LEU A 87 -117.39 -3.08 8.29
C LEU A 87 -116.38 -4.23 8.42
N LYS A 88 -116.85 -5.49 8.42
CA LYS A 88 -115.97 -6.66 8.49
C LYS A 88 -115.00 -6.73 7.31
N ARG A 89 -115.47 -6.43 6.09
CA ARG A 89 -114.62 -6.32 4.89
C ARG A 89 -113.57 -5.22 5.06
N LYS A 90 -113.97 -4.00 5.44
CA LYS A 90 -113.04 -2.87 5.65
C LYS A 90 -112.01 -3.16 6.73
N HIS A 91 -112.40 -3.75 7.86
CA HIS A 91 -111.45 -4.15 8.90
C HIS A 91 -110.49 -5.24 8.41
N GLN A 92 -110.95 -6.20 7.61
CA GLN A 92 -110.06 -7.22 7.02
C GLN A 92 -109.10 -6.62 5.99
N GLU A 93 -109.56 -5.66 5.18
CA GLU A 93 -108.72 -4.89 4.24
C GLU A 93 -107.64 -4.11 5.00
N GLN A 94 -108.00 -3.38 6.06
CA GLN A 94 -107.05 -2.68 6.94
C GLN A 94 -106.07 -3.63 7.64
N ILE A 95 -106.52 -4.80 8.11
CA ILE A 95 -105.63 -5.83 8.70
C ILE A 95 -104.64 -6.35 7.65
N ASN A 96 -105.07 -6.52 6.40
CA ASN A 96 -104.20 -6.95 5.30
C ASN A 96 -103.17 -5.85 4.94
N GLU A 97 -103.59 -4.58 4.88
CA GLU A 97 -102.71 -3.43 4.65
C GLU A 97 -101.66 -3.28 5.77
N ILE A 98 -102.08 -3.34 7.04
CA ILE A 98 -101.17 -3.31 8.19
C ILE A 98 -100.21 -4.49 8.16
N SER A 99 -100.66 -5.69 7.78
CA SER A 99 -99.81 -6.87 7.62
C SER A 99 -98.78 -6.69 6.49
N ALA A 100 -99.19 -6.12 5.36
CA ALA A 100 -98.29 -5.81 4.24
C ALA A 100 -97.25 -4.75 4.62
N HIS A 101 -97.64 -3.70 5.35
CA HIS A 101 -96.71 -2.71 5.89
C HIS A 101 -95.73 -3.31 6.91
N LEU A 102 -96.18 -4.21 7.79
CA LEU A 102 -95.31 -4.94 8.72
C LEU A 102 -94.32 -5.86 7.98
N GLU A 103 -94.74 -6.55 6.93
CA GLU A 103 -93.82 -7.30 6.06
C GLU A 103 -92.82 -6.39 5.33
N GLN A 104 -93.26 -5.23 4.83
CA GLN A 104 -92.41 -4.26 4.15
C GLN A 104 -91.36 -3.67 5.11
N LEU A 105 -91.75 -3.32 6.34
CA LEU A 105 -90.87 -2.85 7.41
C LEU A 105 -89.91 -3.95 7.89
N SER A 106 -90.35 -5.20 7.96
CA SER A 106 -89.48 -6.34 8.26
C SER A 106 -88.41 -6.54 7.17
N LYS A 107 -88.81 -6.48 5.90
CA LYS A 107 -87.90 -6.58 4.74
C LYS A 107 -86.92 -5.39 4.65
N SER A 108 -87.36 -4.17 4.93
CA SER A 108 -86.47 -2.99 4.95
C SER A 108 -85.51 -3.04 6.15
N LYS A 109 -85.98 -3.42 7.34
CA LYS A 109 -85.11 -3.67 8.50
C LYS A 109 -84.03 -4.70 8.19
N LEU A 110 -84.38 -5.85 7.60
CA LEU A 110 -83.40 -6.88 7.21
C LEU A 110 -82.41 -6.41 6.12
N LYS A 111 -82.81 -5.45 5.27
CA LYS A 111 -81.91 -4.80 4.31
C LYS A 111 -80.93 -3.86 5.04
N PHE A 112 -81.43 -2.98 5.91
CA PHE A 112 -80.59 -2.08 6.70
C PHE A 112 -79.66 -2.82 7.67
N GLU A 113 -80.07 -3.95 8.26
CA GLU A 113 -79.19 -4.79 9.09
C GLU A 113 -78.04 -5.43 8.29
N LYS A 114 -78.25 -5.74 7.01
CA LYS A 114 -77.18 -6.22 6.10
C LYS A 114 -76.26 -5.08 5.67
N GLU A 115 -76.83 -3.92 5.34
CA GLU A 115 -76.09 -2.71 4.96
C GLU A 115 -75.22 -2.21 6.13
N ASN A 116 -75.77 -2.15 7.35
CA ASN A 116 -75.01 -1.82 8.56
C ASN A 116 -73.86 -2.82 8.83
N LYS A 117 -74.09 -4.13 8.63
CA LYS A 117 -73.02 -5.14 8.70
C LYS A 117 -71.95 -4.95 7.62
N SER A 118 -72.33 -4.52 6.42
CA SER A 118 -71.39 -4.17 5.35
C SER A 118 -70.56 -2.94 5.70
N PHE A 119 -71.19 -1.87 6.21
CA PHE A 119 -70.49 -0.67 6.66
C PHE A 119 -69.55 -0.95 7.84
N LEU A 120 -69.93 -1.82 8.79
CA LEU A 120 -69.04 -2.27 9.87
C LEU A 120 -67.78 -2.97 9.34
N HIS A 121 -67.89 -3.85 8.34
CA HIS A 121 -66.72 -4.47 7.71
C HIS A 121 -65.87 -3.43 6.98
N GLN A 122 -66.48 -2.52 6.20
CA GLN A 122 -65.77 -1.44 5.52
C GLN A 122 -65.03 -0.52 6.50
N VAL A 123 -65.62 -0.21 7.67
CA VAL A 123 -64.96 0.56 8.73
C VAL A 123 -63.76 -0.20 9.33
N ASP A 124 -63.88 -1.50 9.57
CA ASP A 124 -62.76 -2.31 10.09
C ASP A 124 -61.67 -2.58 9.06
N ASP A 125 -62.00 -2.62 7.76
CA ASP A 125 -61.00 -2.69 6.69
C ASP A 125 -60.29 -1.34 6.49
N LEU A 126 -61.03 -0.21 6.45
CA LEU A 126 -60.44 1.13 6.44
C LEU A 126 -59.57 1.42 7.68
N ARG A 127 -59.89 0.83 8.84
CA ARG A 127 -59.03 0.87 10.04
C ARG A 127 -57.71 0.13 9.82
N LYS A 128 -57.74 -1.09 9.24
CA LYS A 128 -56.52 -1.85 8.90
C LYS A 128 -55.67 -1.09 7.89
N ASP A 129 -56.29 -0.48 6.88
CA ASP A 129 -55.58 0.31 5.88
C ASP A 129 -54.97 1.58 6.48
N ASN A 130 -55.67 2.26 7.38
CA ASN A 130 -55.12 3.39 8.14
C ASN A 130 -53.94 2.96 9.04
N ASP A 131 -54.03 1.81 9.71
CA ASP A 131 -52.92 1.24 10.50
C ASP A 131 -51.72 0.85 9.61
N ASN A 132 -51.97 0.30 8.42
CA ASN A 132 -50.94 -0.04 7.44
C ASN A 132 -50.27 1.23 6.89
N MET A 133 -51.05 2.26 6.57
CA MET A 133 -50.56 3.58 6.15
C MET A 133 -49.76 4.27 7.27
N ALA A 134 -50.19 4.14 8.53
CA ALA A 134 -49.43 4.65 9.68
C ALA A 134 -48.07 3.95 9.85
N ARG A 135 -48.01 2.62 9.67
CA ARG A 135 -46.75 1.85 9.67
C ARG A 135 -45.84 2.22 8.50
N SER A 136 -46.39 2.32 7.29
CA SER A 136 -45.67 2.77 6.09
C SER A 136 -45.11 4.18 6.26
N LYS A 137 -45.91 5.12 6.78
CA LYS A 137 -45.48 6.47 7.12
C LYS A 137 -44.37 6.50 8.18
N ALA A 138 -44.43 5.64 9.21
CA ALA A 138 -43.37 5.53 10.20
C ALA A 138 -42.05 4.98 9.60
N GLN A 139 -42.14 4.00 8.70
CA GLN A 139 -40.98 3.50 7.95
C GLN A 139 -40.39 4.57 7.01
N ALA A 140 -41.23 5.31 6.30
CA ALA A 140 -40.82 6.42 5.44
C ALA A 140 -40.14 7.56 6.24
N LEU A 141 -40.66 7.92 7.42
CA LEU A 141 -40.06 8.92 8.31
C LEU A 141 -38.71 8.46 8.87
N ASN A 142 -38.55 7.18 9.22
CA ASN A 142 -37.26 6.64 9.62
C ASN A 142 -36.25 6.66 8.44
N SER A 143 -36.67 6.25 7.24
CA SER A 143 -35.83 6.31 6.05
C SER A 143 -35.49 7.73 5.62
N LEU A 144 -36.37 8.71 5.85
CA LEU A 144 -36.07 10.13 5.66
C LEU A 144 -34.97 10.57 6.62
N LYS A 145 -35.11 10.25 7.91
CA LYS A 145 -34.12 10.58 8.94
C LYS A 145 -32.74 9.95 8.68
N ASP A 146 -32.71 8.72 8.17
CA ASP A 146 -31.47 8.05 7.74
C ASP A 146 -30.83 8.71 6.51
N LEU A 147 -31.60 9.38 5.66
CA LEU A 147 -31.10 10.18 4.52
C LEU A 147 -30.66 11.58 4.97
N GLU A 148 -31.38 12.21 5.90
CA GLU A 148 -30.99 13.48 6.54
C GLU A 148 -29.65 13.33 7.27
N ASN A 149 -29.48 12.26 8.07
CA ASN A 149 -28.20 11.93 8.72
C ASN A 149 -27.06 11.80 7.71
N LYS A 150 -27.28 11.06 6.61
CA LYS A 150 -26.28 10.90 5.53
C LYS A 150 -25.98 12.22 4.80
N HIS A 151 -26.98 13.10 4.64
CA HIS A 151 -26.78 14.43 4.09
C HIS A 151 -25.93 15.30 5.03
N ILE A 152 -26.17 15.23 6.34
CA ILE A 152 -25.37 15.93 7.36
C ILE A 152 -23.92 15.42 7.35
N GLU A 153 -23.69 14.10 7.35
CA GLU A 153 -22.35 13.52 7.21
C GLU A 153 -21.64 13.93 5.91
N ALA A 154 -22.37 13.98 4.79
CA ALA A 154 -21.82 14.41 3.51
C ALA A 154 -21.47 15.90 3.52
N THR A 155 -22.29 16.74 4.16
CA THR A 155 -22.04 18.18 4.32
C THR A 155 -20.81 18.42 5.18
N GLN A 156 -20.70 17.74 6.33
CA GLN A 156 -19.53 17.80 7.21
C GLN A 156 -18.24 17.37 6.48
N ARG A 157 -18.29 16.30 5.67
CA ARG A 157 -17.16 15.90 4.81
C ARG A 157 -16.78 16.97 3.78
N ILE A 158 -17.76 17.69 3.21
CA ILE A 158 -17.49 18.80 2.28
C ILE A 158 -16.82 19.96 3.03
N ASP A 159 -17.30 20.33 4.22
CA ASP A 159 -16.70 21.38 5.04
C ASP A 159 -15.26 21.05 5.48
N ASP A 160 -14.99 19.79 5.85
CA ASP A 160 -13.63 19.34 6.20
C ASP A 160 -12.70 19.29 4.98
N LEU A 161 -13.19 18.88 3.80
CA LEU A 161 -12.44 18.98 2.55
C LEU A 161 -12.17 20.43 2.15
N LEU A 162 -13.09 21.36 2.42
CA LEU A 162 -12.88 22.80 2.20
C LEU A 162 -11.84 23.39 3.17
N LYS A 163 -11.81 22.94 4.44
CA LYS A 163 -10.72 23.30 5.38
C LYS A 163 -9.37 22.80 4.87
N GLN A 164 -9.28 21.51 4.50
CA GLN A 164 -8.04 20.92 3.95
C GLN A 164 -7.59 21.64 2.67
N LEU A 165 -8.51 22.01 1.77
CA LEU A 165 -8.20 22.78 0.57
C LEU A 165 -7.67 24.18 0.90
N ASN A 166 -8.20 24.84 1.94
CA ASN A 166 -7.70 26.13 2.41
C ASN A 166 -6.32 26.02 3.08
N GLU A 167 -6.09 25.00 3.92
CA GLU A 167 -4.78 24.69 4.50
C GLU A 167 -3.72 24.40 3.42
N VAL A 168 -4.07 23.61 2.39
CA VAL A 168 -3.19 23.34 1.25
C VAL A 168 -2.92 24.63 0.43
N ASN A 169 -3.91 25.50 0.25
CA ASN A 169 -3.70 26.81 -0.38
C ASN A 169 -2.82 27.75 0.46
N GLU A 170 -2.95 27.73 1.79
CA GLU A 170 -2.03 28.45 2.68
C GLU A 170 -0.60 27.91 2.61
N LEU A 171 -0.42 26.59 2.65
CA LEU A 171 0.89 25.94 2.51
C LEU A 171 1.52 26.26 1.15
N LYS A 172 0.74 26.19 0.06
CA LYS A 172 1.15 26.60 -1.29
C LYS A 172 1.58 28.08 -1.32
N ASN A 173 0.85 28.96 -0.64
CA ASN A 173 1.20 30.39 -0.56
C ASN A 173 2.43 30.67 0.32
N LYS A 174 2.71 29.83 1.32
CA LYS A 174 3.95 29.85 2.12
C LYS A 174 5.15 29.38 1.28
N LEU A 175 5.05 28.20 0.66
CA LEU A 175 6.05 27.67 -0.27
C LEU A 175 6.33 28.61 -1.46
N ALA A 176 5.33 29.30 -2.00
CA ALA A 176 5.53 30.29 -3.07
C ALA A 176 6.36 31.51 -2.59
N LYS A 177 6.16 31.96 -1.35
CA LYS A 177 6.98 33.02 -0.74
C LYS A 177 8.40 32.53 -0.48
N GLU A 178 8.55 31.38 0.18
CA GLU A 178 9.85 30.75 0.45
C GLU A 178 10.64 30.52 -0.84
N HIS A 179 10.00 30.02 -1.90
CA HIS A 179 10.63 29.88 -3.22
C HIS A 179 11.07 31.24 -3.80
N SER A 180 10.27 32.30 -3.66
CA SER A 180 10.66 33.65 -4.12
C SER A 180 11.80 34.27 -3.31
N GLU A 181 11.91 33.95 -2.01
CA GLU A 181 12.99 34.39 -1.12
C GLU A 181 14.28 33.58 -1.38
N LEU A 182 14.17 32.26 -1.54
CA LEU A 182 15.27 31.39 -1.96
C LEU A 182 15.80 31.78 -3.34
N TYR A 183 14.92 32.11 -4.31
CA TYR A 183 15.33 32.59 -5.62
C TYR A 183 16.11 33.91 -5.53
N ARG A 184 15.61 34.90 -4.77
CA ARG A 184 16.35 36.13 -4.46
C ARG A 184 17.70 35.86 -3.80
N ARG A 185 17.76 34.94 -2.84
CA ARG A 185 18.98 34.59 -2.11
C ARG A 185 20.00 33.90 -3.03
N ASN A 186 19.53 33.03 -3.92
CA ASN A 186 20.36 32.39 -4.94
C ASN A 186 20.93 33.42 -5.92
N SER A 187 20.13 34.35 -6.43
CA SER A 187 20.64 35.43 -7.29
C SER A 187 21.62 36.37 -6.58
N SER A 188 21.51 36.58 -5.26
CA SER A 188 22.53 37.30 -4.47
C SER A 188 23.84 36.52 -4.41
N ILE A 189 23.77 35.20 -4.14
CA ILE A 189 24.93 34.32 -4.10
C ILE A 189 25.58 34.18 -5.49
N GLU A 190 24.81 34.15 -6.57
CA GLU A 190 25.31 34.16 -7.95
C GLU A 190 26.04 35.47 -8.28
N PHE A 191 25.53 36.62 -7.82
CA PHE A 191 26.20 37.92 -7.96
C PHE A 191 27.50 37.98 -7.12
N GLU A 192 27.47 37.54 -5.87
CA GLU A 192 28.65 37.43 -5.01
C GLU A 192 29.70 36.48 -5.61
N PHE A 193 29.28 35.33 -6.16
CA PHE A 193 30.14 34.39 -6.86
C PHE A 193 30.75 34.97 -8.14
N GLN A 194 29.99 35.73 -8.93
CA GLN A 194 30.53 36.46 -10.09
C GLN A 194 31.58 37.50 -9.66
N GLN A 195 31.35 38.25 -8.57
CA GLN A 195 32.32 39.19 -8.02
C GLN A 195 33.58 38.50 -7.47
N LEU A 196 33.43 37.36 -6.80
CA LEU A 196 34.56 36.55 -6.34
C LEU A 196 35.33 35.93 -7.53
N SER A 197 34.66 35.51 -8.59
CA SER A 197 35.28 35.04 -9.83
C SER A 197 36.07 36.14 -10.54
N LEU A 198 35.54 37.36 -10.60
CA LEU A 198 36.24 38.53 -11.16
C LEU A 198 37.46 38.92 -10.30
N ASN A 199 37.33 38.94 -8.97
CA ASN A 199 38.47 39.18 -8.08
C ASN A 199 39.53 38.06 -8.17
N SER A 200 39.12 36.80 -8.30
CA SER A 200 40.04 35.66 -8.51
C SER A 200 40.78 35.76 -9.84
N LYS A 201 40.10 36.16 -10.93
CA LYS A 201 40.76 36.45 -12.22
C LYS A 201 41.77 37.59 -12.10
N ARG A 202 41.41 38.68 -11.41
CA ARG A 202 42.33 39.81 -11.18
C ARG A 202 43.55 39.38 -10.34
N LEU A 203 43.36 38.63 -9.26
CA LEU A 203 44.44 38.10 -8.42
C LEU A 203 45.35 37.11 -9.16
N ASN A 204 44.81 36.27 -10.04
CA ASN A 204 45.63 35.40 -10.91
C ASN A 204 46.43 36.22 -11.93
N GLN A 205 45.87 37.30 -12.47
CA GLN A 205 46.57 38.19 -13.38
C GLN A 205 47.67 38.99 -12.66
N GLU A 206 47.40 39.50 -11.45
CA GLU A 206 48.39 40.10 -10.55
C GLU A 206 49.53 39.09 -10.20
N LEU A 207 49.20 37.80 -10.04
CA LEU A 207 50.16 36.72 -9.79
C LEU A 207 51.03 36.41 -11.02
N ASP A 208 50.43 36.36 -12.22
CA ASP A 208 51.16 36.07 -13.45
C ASP A 208 52.02 37.25 -13.92
N ASP A 209 51.59 38.50 -13.68
CA ASP A 209 52.41 39.70 -13.83
C ASP A 209 53.62 39.66 -12.87
N ALA A 210 53.42 39.26 -11.61
CA ALA A 210 54.51 39.09 -10.64
C ALA A 210 55.47 37.94 -11.02
N ARG A 211 54.96 36.85 -11.62
CA ARG A 211 55.79 35.77 -12.17
C ARG A 211 56.63 36.26 -13.35
N MET A 212 56.07 37.03 -14.27
CA MET A 212 56.85 37.64 -15.36
C MET A 212 57.91 38.61 -14.84
N GLN A 213 57.64 39.37 -13.77
CA GLN A 213 58.66 40.21 -13.13
C GLN A 213 59.80 39.35 -12.55
N LEU A 214 59.48 38.26 -11.84
CA LEU A 214 60.47 37.33 -11.30
C LEU A 214 61.30 36.63 -12.39
N GLU A 215 60.68 36.20 -13.50
CA GLU A 215 61.40 35.61 -14.63
C GLU A 215 62.34 36.62 -15.31
N ASN A 216 61.93 37.89 -15.43
CA ASN A 216 62.79 38.96 -15.91
C ASN A 216 63.96 39.24 -14.94
N GLU A 217 63.73 39.23 -13.63
CA GLU A 217 64.81 39.35 -12.64
C GLU A 217 65.78 38.16 -12.69
N ILE A 218 65.28 36.93 -12.90
CA ILE A 218 66.11 35.74 -13.08
C ILE A 218 66.94 35.84 -14.38
N LEU A 219 66.35 36.33 -15.48
CA LEU A 219 67.09 36.59 -16.73
C LEU A 219 68.17 37.66 -16.54
N VAL A 220 67.84 38.80 -15.91
CA VAL A 220 68.80 39.87 -15.60
C VAL A 220 69.93 39.31 -14.72
N ARG A 221 69.60 38.60 -13.63
CA ARG A 221 70.57 37.92 -12.78
C ARG A 221 71.47 37.00 -13.59
N ASN A 222 70.92 36.11 -14.42
CA ASN A 222 71.72 35.18 -15.22
C ASN A 222 72.67 35.91 -16.19
N THR A 223 72.26 37.05 -16.78
CA THR A 223 73.19 37.86 -17.60
C THR A 223 74.28 38.55 -16.77
N LEU A 224 74.01 38.93 -15.53
CA LEU A 224 75.02 39.46 -14.60
C LEU A 224 75.96 38.36 -14.08
N GLU A 225 75.43 37.17 -13.79
CA GLU A 225 76.20 36.00 -13.34
C GLU A 225 77.15 35.50 -14.46
N ASN A 226 76.71 35.56 -15.72
CA ASN A 226 77.57 35.30 -16.88
C ASN A 226 78.60 36.41 -17.13
N LYS A 227 78.25 37.68 -16.95
CA LYS A 227 79.25 38.79 -16.98
C LYS A 227 80.30 38.62 -15.88
N SER A 228 79.89 38.18 -14.69
CA SER A 228 80.80 37.88 -13.58
C SER A 228 81.74 36.71 -13.91
N ARG A 229 81.23 35.64 -14.52
CA ARG A 229 82.07 34.53 -15.03
C ARG A 229 83.07 34.99 -16.08
N ASN A 230 82.66 35.84 -17.03
CA ASN A 230 83.59 36.35 -18.05
C ASN A 230 84.69 37.22 -17.41
N LEU A 231 84.34 38.13 -16.49
CA LEU A 231 85.32 38.93 -15.76
C LEU A 231 86.26 38.09 -14.86
N GLN A 232 85.79 36.95 -14.35
CA GLN A 232 86.65 35.98 -13.66
C GLN A 232 87.62 35.31 -14.63
N VAL A 233 87.17 34.86 -15.81
CA VAL A 233 88.04 34.29 -16.85
C VAL A 233 89.07 35.31 -17.34
N ASP A 234 88.68 36.59 -17.49
CA ASP A 234 89.60 37.67 -17.84
C ASP A 234 90.64 37.94 -16.73
N LEU A 235 90.26 37.79 -15.46
CA LEU A 235 91.18 37.87 -14.31
C LEU A 235 92.16 36.68 -14.28
N ASP A 236 91.66 35.46 -14.49
CA ASP A 236 92.46 34.23 -14.49
C ASP A 236 93.47 34.24 -15.67
N ASN A 237 93.05 34.72 -16.84
CA ASN A 237 93.92 34.95 -18.01
C ASN A 237 95.01 35.99 -17.73
N ALA A 238 94.68 37.08 -17.02
CA ALA A 238 95.65 38.11 -16.63
C ALA A 238 96.66 37.60 -15.59
N GLN A 239 96.28 36.63 -14.75
CA GLN A 239 97.21 35.94 -13.84
C GLN A 239 98.17 35.02 -14.61
N ALA A 240 97.67 34.23 -15.57
CA ALA A 240 98.52 33.38 -16.40
C ALA A 240 99.58 34.17 -17.19
N GLN A 241 99.21 35.33 -17.75
CA GLN A 241 100.17 36.23 -18.43
C GLN A 241 101.22 36.82 -17.47
N LEU A 242 100.86 37.05 -16.21
CA LEU A 242 101.81 37.53 -15.20
C LEU A 242 102.82 36.43 -14.81
N GLU A 243 102.39 35.18 -14.75
CA GLU A 243 103.27 34.03 -14.46
C GLU A 243 104.27 33.79 -15.60
N GLU A 244 103.82 33.78 -16.86
CA GLU A 244 104.67 33.60 -18.06
C GLU A 244 105.78 34.67 -18.15
N GLU A 245 105.45 35.94 -17.89
CA GLU A 245 106.43 37.04 -17.81
C GLU A 245 107.43 36.89 -16.65
N THR A 246 107.06 36.24 -15.54
CA THR A 246 108.02 35.96 -14.45
C THR A 246 109.01 34.85 -14.79
N GLU A 247 108.58 33.80 -15.50
CA GLU A 247 109.47 32.71 -15.91
C GLU A 247 110.42 33.14 -17.04
N SER A 248 109.88 33.84 -18.05
CA SER A 248 110.65 34.45 -19.15
C SER A 248 111.84 35.29 -18.64
N ARG A 249 111.58 36.17 -17.66
CA ARG A 249 112.59 37.04 -17.05
C ARG A 249 113.67 36.27 -16.27
N ILE A 250 113.36 35.09 -15.75
CA ILE A 250 114.31 34.27 -14.98
C ILE A 250 115.23 33.48 -15.92
N GLU A 251 114.75 33.04 -17.08
CA GLU A 251 115.54 32.22 -18.00
C GLU A 251 116.47 33.04 -18.91
N LEU A 252 116.00 34.19 -19.42
CA LEU A 252 116.85 35.15 -20.16
C LEU A 252 118.10 35.58 -19.37
N ASN A 253 117.97 35.72 -18.05
CA ASN A 253 119.06 36.13 -17.16
C ASN A 253 120.13 35.03 -16.92
N LYS A 254 119.83 33.76 -17.22
CA LYS A 254 120.79 32.64 -17.10
C LYS A 254 121.56 32.37 -18.39
N GLN A 255 120.94 32.62 -19.54
CA GLN A 255 121.54 32.30 -20.84
C GLN A 255 122.56 33.39 -21.28
N LEU A 256 122.31 34.65 -20.91
CA LEU A 256 123.18 35.79 -21.23
C LEU A 256 124.62 35.65 -20.69
N ILE A 257 124.80 35.05 -19.51
CA ILE A 257 126.10 34.98 -18.82
C ILE A 257 127.00 33.88 -19.42
N ARG A 258 126.43 32.74 -19.85
CA ARG A 258 127.23 31.60 -20.36
C ARG A 258 127.79 31.84 -21.77
N SER A 259 127.03 32.52 -22.63
CA SER A 259 127.44 32.77 -24.02
C SER A 259 128.63 33.74 -24.18
N GLN A 260 129.02 34.49 -23.13
CA GLN A 260 130.03 35.54 -23.23
C GLN A 260 131.48 35.05 -23.04
N ASP A 261 131.68 33.90 -22.37
CA ASP A 261 133.01 33.34 -22.10
C ASP A 261 133.43 32.28 -23.13
N GLU A 262 132.52 31.39 -23.55
CA GLU A 262 132.82 30.28 -24.47
C GLU A 262 133.22 30.75 -25.89
N PHE A 263 132.80 31.96 -26.28
CA PHE A 263 133.07 32.55 -27.60
C PHE A 263 134.54 32.99 -27.79
N LYS A 264 135.31 33.21 -26.71
CA LYS A 264 136.68 33.73 -26.78
C LYS A 264 137.76 32.63 -26.84
N ALA A 265 137.50 31.45 -26.30
CA ALA A 265 138.50 30.37 -26.20
C ALA A 265 138.50 29.42 -27.41
N ASN A 266 137.35 29.15 -28.02
CA ASN A 266 137.21 28.12 -29.06
C ASN A 266 137.69 28.55 -30.46
N LYS A 267 138.08 29.81 -30.66
CA LYS A 267 138.41 30.36 -31.99
C LYS A 267 139.77 29.89 -32.54
N GLU A 268 140.79 29.76 -31.69
CA GLU A 268 142.18 29.61 -32.15
C GLU A 268 142.71 28.16 -32.18
N LYS A 269 141.90 27.16 -31.79
CA LYS A 269 142.37 25.78 -31.60
C LYS A 269 141.71 24.70 -32.48
N ILE A 270 140.68 25.05 -33.25
CA ILE A 270 139.94 24.09 -34.10
C ILE A 270 140.52 23.99 -35.53
N GLU A 271 141.21 25.03 -36.02
CA GLU A 271 141.58 25.19 -37.44
C GLU A 271 142.61 24.18 -38.01
N LYS A 272 143.17 23.24 -37.23
CA LYS A 272 144.31 22.41 -37.70
C LYS A 272 144.27 20.89 -37.46
N GLU A 273 143.36 20.33 -36.65
CA GLU A 273 143.38 18.88 -36.34
C GLU A 273 142.11 18.10 -36.71
N CYS A 274 140.94 18.75 -36.86
CA CYS A 274 139.69 18.01 -37.13
C CYS A 274 139.54 17.52 -38.59
N GLN A 275 140.31 18.04 -39.55
CA GLN A 275 140.19 17.74 -40.98
C GLN A 275 140.34 16.23 -41.30
N ALA A 276 141.10 15.48 -40.48
CA ALA A 276 141.36 14.05 -40.65
C ALA A 276 140.38 13.12 -39.91
N ARG A 277 139.29 13.66 -39.31
CA ARG A 277 138.33 12.89 -38.51
C ARG A 277 136.89 12.88 -39.06
N ILE A 278 136.69 13.44 -40.25
CA ILE A 278 135.35 13.67 -40.83
C ILE A 278 134.82 12.42 -41.55
N GLU A 279 135.68 11.68 -42.25
CA GLU A 279 135.26 10.61 -43.17
C GLU A 279 134.65 9.39 -42.44
N ASP A 280 135.21 8.95 -41.30
CA ASP A 280 134.66 7.85 -40.48
C ASP A 280 133.28 8.18 -39.85
N VAL A 281 132.95 9.47 -39.69
CA VAL A 281 131.72 9.92 -39.02
C VAL A 281 130.52 9.87 -39.97
N GLU A 282 130.71 10.03 -41.28
CA GLU A 282 129.58 10.05 -42.22
C GLU A 282 128.87 8.71 -42.35
N ASP A 283 129.62 7.60 -42.38
CA ASP A 283 129.05 6.28 -42.64
C ASP A 283 128.32 5.67 -41.42
N SER A 284 128.70 6.09 -40.21
CA SER A 284 127.92 5.82 -39.00
C SER A 284 126.64 6.67 -38.94
N LYS A 285 126.72 7.95 -39.34
CA LYS A 285 125.58 8.87 -39.42
C LYS A 285 124.50 8.40 -40.41
N ARG A 286 124.87 7.85 -41.57
CA ARG A 286 123.92 7.27 -42.56
C ARG A 286 123.11 6.11 -41.97
N LYS A 287 123.77 5.19 -41.25
CA LYS A 287 123.12 4.03 -40.62
C LYS A 287 122.16 4.43 -39.50
N LEU A 288 122.54 5.41 -38.67
CA LEU A 288 121.65 5.92 -37.62
C LEU A 288 120.43 6.65 -38.19
N ASN A 289 120.63 7.46 -39.25
CA ASN A 289 119.56 8.22 -39.89
C ASN A 289 118.48 7.32 -40.49
N ASN A 290 118.86 6.22 -41.16
CA ASN A 290 117.88 5.26 -41.69
C ASN A 290 117.05 4.60 -40.57
N ARG A 291 117.69 4.25 -39.45
CA ARG A 291 116.99 3.66 -38.30
C ARG A 291 116.09 4.65 -37.57
N TYR A 292 116.45 5.94 -37.57
CA TYR A 292 115.59 7.03 -37.10
C TYR A 292 114.34 7.18 -37.98
N LEU A 293 114.50 7.17 -39.31
CA LEU A 293 113.37 7.23 -40.25
C LEU A 293 112.43 6.02 -40.11
N GLU A 294 112.96 4.79 -40.00
CA GLU A 294 112.14 3.59 -39.74
C GLU A 294 111.27 3.70 -38.48
N LEU A 295 111.81 4.31 -37.40
CA LEU A 295 111.09 4.53 -36.14
C LEU A 295 110.12 5.71 -36.23
N GLN A 296 110.47 6.75 -36.98
CA GLN A 296 109.61 7.90 -37.24
C GLN A 296 108.38 7.49 -38.08
N ASP A 297 108.57 6.70 -39.13
CA ASP A 297 107.48 6.15 -39.93
C ASP A 297 106.55 5.29 -39.06
N GLN A 298 107.09 4.34 -38.29
CA GLN A 298 106.31 3.53 -37.34
C GLN A 298 105.54 4.38 -36.31
N TYR A 299 106.13 5.48 -35.83
CA TYR A 299 105.45 6.40 -34.91
C TYR A 299 104.30 7.16 -35.61
N THR A 300 104.50 7.68 -36.82
CA THR A 300 103.42 8.33 -37.58
C THR A 300 102.30 7.34 -37.91
N ASP A 301 102.63 6.09 -38.21
CA ASP A 301 101.68 5.03 -38.54
C ASP A 301 100.85 4.60 -37.30
N LEU A 302 101.46 4.59 -36.11
CA LEU A 302 100.76 4.44 -34.83
C LEU A 302 99.89 5.66 -34.49
N MET A 303 100.37 6.88 -34.72
CA MET A 303 99.58 8.10 -34.51
C MET A 303 98.39 8.21 -35.48
N ASN A 304 98.53 7.73 -36.72
CA ASN A 304 97.44 7.60 -37.68
C ASN A 304 96.40 6.57 -37.22
N LYS A 305 96.84 5.41 -36.71
CA LYS A 305 95.96 4.39 -36.11
C LYS A 305 95.24 4.94 -34.87
N TYR A 306 95.92 5.68 -34.00
CA TYR A 306 95.33 6.34 -32.84
C TYR A 306 94.28 7.40 -33.26
N SER A 307 94.61 8.27 -34.21
CA SER A 307 93.69 9.28 -34.75
C SER A 307 92.44 8.65 -35.38
N ASN A 308 92.60 7.52 -36.07
CA ASN A 308 91.48 6.79 -36.67
C ASN A 308 90.62 6.07 -35.60
N ASN A 309 91.21 5.56 -34.53
CA ASN A 309 90.48 5.01 -33.39
C ASN A 309 89.73 6.09 -32.59
N GLU A 310 90.31 7.28 -32.38
CA GLU A 310 89.60 8.44 -31.80
C GLU A 310 88.40 8.85 -32.67
N LYS A 311 88.58 8.93 -33.99
CA LYS A 311 87.46 9.20 -34.94
C LYS A 311 86.40 8.10 -34.94
N ALA A 312 86.78 6.84 -34.76
CA ALA A 312 85.84 5.73 -34.64
C ALA A 312 85.06 5.77 -33.31
N LYS A 313 85.75 6.01 -32.20
CA LYS A 313 85.18 6.22 -30.86
C LYS A 313 84.18 7.38 -30.86
N LEU A 314 84.52 8.53 -31.45
CA LEU A 314 83.61 9.68 -31.55
C LEU A 314 82.38 9.38 -32.41
N ARG A 315 82.53 8.61 -33.51
CA ARG A 315 81.38 8.15 -34.32
C ARG A 315 80.47 7.21 -33.55
N LEU A 316 81.03 6.27 -32.78
CA LEU A 316 80.27 5.35 -31.94
C LEU A 316 79.58 6.09 -30.78
N GLN A 317 80.24 7.06 -30.16
CA GLN A 317 79.63 7.93 -29.14
C GLN A 317 78.42 8.67 -29.73
N ASN A 318 78.59 9.37 -30.86
CA ASN A 318 77.49 10.07 -31.52
C ASN A 318 76.33 9.14 -31.92
N GLN A 319 76.62 7.87 -32.27
CA GLN A 319 75.59 6.86 -32.53
C GLN A 319 74.86 6.42 -31.25
N VAL A 320 75.58 6.21 -30.14
CA VAL A 320 74.98 5.94 -28.82
C VAL A 320 74.10 7.10 -28.40
N ASP A 321 74.60 8.33 -28.44
CA ASP A 321 73.84 9.53 -28.05
C ASP A 321 72.57 9.70 -28.91
N THR A 322 72.66 9.43 -30.21
CA THR A 322 71.50 9.46 -31.13
C THR A 322 70.48 8.37 -30.78
N MET A 323 70.93 7.13 -30.52
CA MET A 323 70.04 6.03 -30.12
C MET A 323 69.42 6.25 -28.75
N THR A 324 70.12 6.87 -27.79
CA THR A 324 69.56 7.28 -26.50
C THR A 324 68.44 8.30 -26.70
N VAL A 325 68.68 9.33 -27.52
CA VAL A 325 67.67 10.35 -27.86
C VAL A 325 66.45 9.76 -28.59
N ASP A 326 66.62 8.74 -29.43
CA ASP A 326 65.49 8.06 -30.08
C ASP A 326 64.78 7.03 -29.17
N LEU A 327 65.49 6.44 -28.19
CA LEU A 327 64.88 5.68 -27.09
C LEU A 327 64.00 6.58 -26.21
N ASP A 328 64.48 7.76 -25.81
CA ASP A 328 63.66 8.70 -25.02
C ASP A 328 62.44 9.20 -25.79
N LYS A 329 62.55 9.44 -27.11
CA LYS A 329 61.39 9.77 -27.97
C LYS A 329 60.38 8.62 -28.06
N THR A 330 60.84 7.38 -28.18
CA THR A 330 59.94 6.21 -28.29
C THR A 330 59.31 5.85 -26.94
N ARG A 331 60.06 5.95 -25.85
CA ARG A 331 59.55 5.87 -24.47
C ARG A 331 58.48 6.92 -24.20
N LYS A 332 58.74 8.19 -24.50
CA LYS A 332 57.75 9.26 -24.33
C LYS A 332 56.48 9.03 -25.16
N ARG A 333 56.60 8.52 -26.38
CA ARG A 333 55.44 8.12 -27.20
C ARG A 333 54.65 6.98 -26.57
N ALA A 334 55.31 6.01 -25.93
CA ALA A 334 54.63 4.95 -25.19
C ALA A 334 53.93 5.50 -23.93
N ASP A 335 54.58 6.37 -23.16
CA ASP A 335 53.98 7.03 -21.98
C ASP A 335 52.74 7.85 -22.38
N ASP A 336 52.80 8.59 -23.49
CA ASP A 336 51.69 9.39 -24.00
C ASP A 336 50.57 8.51 -24.59
N ALA A 337 50.90 7.35 -25.18
CA ALA A 337 49.91 6.35 -25.61
C ALA A 337 49.20 5.69 -24.41
N VAL A 338 49.91 5.31 -23.36
CA VAL A 338 49.33 4.72 -22.13
C VAL A 338 48.42 5.73 -21.40
N LYS A 339 48.74 7.03 -21.44
CA LYS A 339 47.82 8.08 -20.95
C LYS A 339 46.54 8.15 -21.78
N HIS A 340 46.65 8.02 -23.11
CA HIS A 340 45.50 8.03 -24.01
C HIS A 340 44.64 6.75 -23.87
N GLU A 341 45.26 5.60 -23.64
CA GLU A 341 44.59 4.34 -23.33
C GLU A 341 43.78 4.46 -22.03
N LYS A 342 44.41 4.87 -20.92
CA LYS A 342 43.73 5.10 -19.64
C LYS A 342 42.60 6.15 -19.71
N ALA A 343 42.72 7.14 -20.61
CA ALA A 343 41.64 8.09 -20.86
C ALA A 343 40.44 7.44 -21.58
N LEU A 344 40.68 6.58 -22.58
CA LEU A 344 39.64 5.84 -23.30
C LEU A 344 39.02 4.71 -22.46
N GLU A 345 39.78 4.09 -21.56
CA GLU A 345 39.27 3.16 -20.55
C GLU A 345 38.28 3.88 -19.61
N LYS A 346 38.68 5.03 -19.06
CA LYS A 346 37.80 5.85 -18.21
C LYS A 346 36.55 6.33 -18.95
N GLU A 347 36.68 6.76 -20.21
CA GLU A 347 35.53 7.13 -21.04
C GLU A 347 34.61 5.92 -21.29
N ASN A 348 35.15 4.72 -21.49
CA ASN A 348 34.37 3.48 -21.58
C ASN A 348 33.62 3.17 -20.27
N GLU A 349 34.24 3.33 -19.11
CA GLU A 349 33.57 3.10 -17.83
C GLU A 349 32.49 4.16 -17.54
N GLU A 350 32.75 5.41 -17.88
CA GLU A 350 31.73 6.47 -17.84
C GLU A 350 30.57 6.21 -18.80
N LEU A 351 30.82 5.69 -20.01
CA LEU A 351 29.77 5.30 -20.95
C LEU A 351 28.99 4.06 -20.47
N ARG A 352 29.69 3.04 -19.93
CA ARG A 352 29.05 1.83 -19.36
C ARG A 352 28.16 2.15 -18.16
N THR A 353 28.59 3.05 -17.27
CA THR A 353 27.79 3.50 -16.13
C THR A 353 26.57 4.32 -16.58
N LYS A 354 26.74 5.25 -17.52
CA LYS A 354 25.62 5.99 -18.14
C LYS A 354 24.61 5.04 -18.82
N LEU A 355 25.07 4.01 -19.52
CA LEU A 355 24.23 2.98 -20.15
C LEU A 355 23.51 2.10 -19.12
N GLY A 356 24.19 1.74 -18.02
CA GLY A 356 23.57 1.04 -16.89
C GLY A 356 22.45 1.84 -16.21
N ILE A 357 22.67 3.15 -16.01
CA ILE A 357 21.64 4.07 -15.49
C ILE A 357 20.45 4.16 -16.45
N ALA A 358 20.70 4.39 -17.75
CA ALA A 358 19.65 4.48 -18.76
C ALA A 358 18.81 3.18 -18.89
N ASN A 359 19.42 2.00 -18.72
CA ASN A 359 18.69 0.73 -18.65
C ASN A 359 17.82 0.64 -17.39
N GLY A 360 18.33 1.06 -16.23
CA GLY A 360 17.55 1.11 -14.99
C GLY A 360 16.36 2.08 -15.06
N GLU A 361 16.54 3.24 -15.69
CA GLU A 361 15.47 4.20 -15.98
C GLU A 361 14.44 3.62 -16.96
N LEU A 362 14.88 2.88 -17.98
CA LEU A 362 14.01 2.20 -18.95
C LEU A 362 13.17 1.09 -18.29
N ASP A 363 13.77 0.26 -17.44
CA ASP A 363 13.05 -0.78 -16.68
C ASP A 363 12.07 -0.16 -15.68
N ALA A 364 12.45 0.93 -15.01
CA ALA A 364 11.55 1.69 -14.15
C ALA A 364 10.37 2.29 -14.94
N ALA A 365 10.62 2.84 -16.14
CA ALA A 365 9.59 3.36 -17.02
C ALA A 365 8.64 2.25 -17.53
N TYR A 366 9.15 1.07 -17.89
CA TYR A 366 8.30 -0.08 -18.24
C TYR A 366 7.45 -0.56 -17.06
N GLN A 367 8.00 -0.56 -15.84
CA GLN A 367 7.25 -0.96 -14.66
C GLN A 367 6.19 0.09 -14.27
N ALA A 368 6.50 1.38 -14.39
CA ALA A 368 5.52 2.46 -14.25
C ALA A 368 4.40 2.36 -15.31
N ALA A 369 4.74 2.10 -16.57
CA ALA A 369 3.75 1.89 -17.64
C ALA A 369 2.82 0.69 -17.36
N ARG A 370 3.35 -0.43 -16.82
CA ARG A 370 2.54 -1.57 -16.37
C ARG A 370 1.61 -1.21 -15.21
N ASN A 371 2.08 -0.42 -14.24
CA ASN A 371 1.27 0.06 -13.12
C ASN A 371 0.14 0.97 -13.61
N HIS A 372 0.43 1.96 -14.46
CA HIS A 372 -0.58 2.83 -15.06
C HIS A 372 -1.56 2.08 -15.96
N GLN A 373 -1.13 1.04 -16.69
CA GLN A 373 -2.03 0.16 -17.44
C GLN A 373 -2.97 -0.64 -16.51
N SER A 374 -2.49 -1.07 -15.34
CA SER A 374 -3.31 -1.71 -14.30
C SER A 374 -4.33 -0.72 -13.73
N GLU A 375 -3.93 0.50 -13.38
CA GLU A 375 -4.84 1.54 -12.92
C GLU A 375 -5.86 1.94 -13.98
N LEU A 376 -5.45 2.11 -15.24
CA LEU A 376 -6.35 2.37 -16.36
C LEU A 376 -7.40 1.25 -16.53
N SER A 377 -7.06 0.00 -16.22
CA SER A 377 -8.03 -1.10 -16.22
C SER A 377 -9.04 -1.00 -15.08
N LYS A 378 -8.61 -0.58 -13.88
CA LYS A 378 -9.48 -0.29 -12.73
C LYS A 378 -10.41 0.90 -13.03
N TYR A 379 -9.88 2.01 -13.55
CA TYR A 379 -10.67 3.18 -13.91
C TYR A 379 -11.68 2.88 -15.02
N LYS A 380 -11.32 2.05 -16.00
CA LYS A 380 -12.29 1.55 -17.01
C LYS A 380 -13.39 0.73 -16.37
N HIS A 381 -13.07 -0.21 -15.48
CA HIS A 381 -14.08 -1.02 -14.79
C HIS A 381 -15.02 -0.17 -13.92
N LEU A 382 -14.48 0.78 -13.16
CA LEU A 382 -15.26 1.74 -12.37
C LEU A 382 -16.14 2.63 -13.27
N SER A 383 -15.63 3.08 -14.41
CA SER A 383 -16.41 3.85 -15.39
C SER A 383 -17.56 3.03 -15.98
N THR A 384 -17.38 1.72 -16.20
CA THR A 384 -18.48 0.83 -16.62
C THR A 384 -19.52 0.68 -15.52
N GLN A 385 -19.10 0.41 -14.28
CA GLN A 385 -20.01 0.31 -13.12
C GLN A 385 -20.81 1.60 -12.89
N LEU A 386 -20.18 2.77 -13.00
CA LEU A 386 -20.86 4.06 -12.88
C LEU A 386 -21.83 4.30 -14.04
N SER A 387 -21.53 3.83 -15.25
CA SER A 387 -22.47 3.88 -16.39
C SER A 387 -23.67 2.96 -16.19
N GLU A 388 -23.46 1.75 -15.67
CA GLU A 388 -24.54 0.80 -15.34
C GLU A 388 -25.45 1.33 -14.22
N GLN A 389 -24.86 1.98 -13.21
CA GLN A 389 -25.61 2.69 -12.16
C GLN A 389 -26.38 3.89 -12.71
N LEU A 390 -25.79 4.67 -13.63
CA LEU A 390 -26.47 5.78 -14.30
C LEU A 390 -27.67 5.29 -15.13
N ASP A 391 -27.52 4.19 -15.86
CA ASP A 391 -28.62 3.59 -16.64
C ASP A 391 -29.72 3.00 -15.76
N ALA A 392 -29.36 2.43 -14.59
CA ALA A 392 -30.33 2.00 -13.59
C ALA A 392 -31.12 3.20 -13.03
N LEU A 393 -30.43 4.26 -12.58
CA LEU A 393 -31.05 5.49 -12.08
C LEU A 393 -31.90 6.20 -13.15
N GLN A 394 -31.52 6.13 -14.44
CA GLN A 394 -32.35 6.63 -15.53
C GLN A 394 -33.62 5.79 -15.75
N LYS A 395 -33.58 4.47 -15.55
CA LYS A 395 -34.76 3.60 -15.61
C LYS A 395 -35.70 3.86 -14.44
N ASP A 396 -35.17 3.96 -13.22
CA ASP A 396 -35.97 4.32 -12.05
C ASP A 396 -36.55 5.74 -12.15
N LYS A 397 -35.80 6.71 -12.69
CA LYS A 397 -36.33 8.06 -12.99
C LYS A 397 -37.51 8.00 -13.95
N ARG A 398 -37.47 7.16 -15.00
CA ARG A 398 -38.60 6.97 -15.92
C ARG A 398 -39.77 6.32 -15.21
N ARG A 399 -39.55 5.18 -14.54
CA ARG A 399 -40.58 4.48 -13.75
C ARG A 399 -41.29 5.40 -12.74
N ILE A 400 -40.54 6.21 -11.99
CA ILE A 400 -41.09 7.18 -11.03
C ILE A 400 -41.83 8.32 -11.74
N SER A 401 -41.40 8.74 -12.94
CA SER A 401 -42.12 9.70 -13.77
C SER A 401 -43.45 9.12 -14.28
N ASP A 402 -43.47 7.85 -14.69
CA ASP A 402 -44.65 7.14 -15.18
C ASP A 402 -45.66 6.89 -14.02
N GLU A 403 -45.14 6.55 -12.83
CA GLU A 403 -45.91 6.44 -11.56
C GLU A 403 -46.48 7.80 -11.12
N LEU A 404 -45.74 8.90 -11.32
CA LEU A 404 -46.20 10.27 -11.03
C LEU A 404 -47.25 10.74 -12.05
N GLU A 405 -47.08 10.45 -13.35
CA GLU A 405 -48.07 10.78 -14.38
C GLU A 405 -49.38 9.99 -14.17
N THR A 406 -49.28 8.70 -13.89
CA THR A 406 -50.48 7.87 -13.62
C THR A 406 -51.21 8.26 -12.33
N THR A 407 -50.49 8.59 -11.25
CA THR A 407 -51.13 9.11 -10.02
C THR A 407 -51.70 10.53 -10.20
N ASN A 408 -51.06 11.40 -10.99
CA ASN A 408 -51.63 12.69 -11.37
C ASN A 408 -52.91 12.55 -12.21
N ASN A 409 -52.95 11.61 -13.15
CA ASN A 409 -54.14 11.32 -13.94
C ASN A 409 -55.28 10.74 -13.08
N GLN A 410 -54.97 9.90 -12.08
CA GLN A 410 -55.94 9.45 -11.07
C GLN A 410 -56.46 10.61 -10.19
N PHE A 411 -55.57 11.52 -9.77
CA PHE A 411 -55.96 12.72 -9.02
C PHE A 411 -56.92 13.60 -9.83
N LEU A 412 -56.69 13.78 -11.14
CA LEU A 412 -57.58 14.53 -12.02
C LEU A 412 -58.95 13.87 -12.22
N ASP A 413 -59.05 12.53 -12.31
CA ASP A 413 -60.34 11.81 -12.30
C ASP A 413 -61.08 12.01 -10.97
N VAL A 414 -60.39 11.83 -9.84
CA VAL A 414 -60.96 12.04 -8.49
C VAL A 414 -61.43 13.49 -8.32
N GLN A 415 -60.67 14.48 -8.80
CA GLN A 415 -61.05 15.89 -8.76
C GLN A 415 -62.27 16.18 -9.66
N SER A 416 -62.33 15.60 -10.86
CA SER A 416 -63.49 15.70 -11.74
C SER A 416 -64.75 15.15 -11.06
N ARG A 417 -64.67 13.94 -10.51
CA ARG A 417 -65.76 13.24 -9.81
C ARG A 417 -66.16 13.93 -8.51
N LEU A 418 -65.23 14.59 -7.82
CA LEU A 418 -65.53 15.47 -6.69
C LEU A 418 -66.39 16.66 -7.15
N THR A 419 -66.00 17.39 -8.20
CA THR A 419 -66.82 18.52 -8.69
C THR A 419 -68.19 18.07 -9.23
N GLU A 420 -68.31 16.84 -9.74
CA GLU A 420 -69.62 16.28 -10.10
C GLU A 420 -70.45 15.96 -8.85
N SER A 421 -69.85 15.38 -7.81
CA SER A 421 -70.49 15.12 -6.52
C SER A 421 -70.94 16.41 -5.83
N GLU A 422 -70.14 17.48 -5.88
CA GLU A 422 -70.48 18.81 -5.37
C GLU A 422 -71.66 19.45 -6.12
N ARG A 423 -71.75 19.26 -7.45
CA ARG A 423 -72.92 19.70 -8.24
C ARG A 423 -74.17 18.91 -7.83
N ARG A 424 -74.07 17.59 -7.69
CA ARG A 424 -75.18 16.72 -7.24
C ARG A 424 -75.62 17.04 -5.81
N LEU A 425 -74.68 17.38 -4.92
CA LEU A 425 -74.98 17.86 -3.57
C LEU A 425 -75.79 19.16 -3.63
N LYS A 426 -75.33 20.16 -4.39
CA LYS A 426 -76.03 21.45 -4.52
C LYS A 426 -77.43 21.34 -5.14
N THR A 427 -77.67 20.39 -6.05
CA THR A 427 -79.03 20.11 -6.53
C THR A 427 -79.88 19.47 -5.45
N LEU A 428 -79.37 18.49 -4.69
CA LEU A 428 -80.10 17.87 -3.59
C LEU A 428 -80.36 18.82 -2.41
N GLU A 429 -79.47 19.78 -2.16
CA GLU A 429 -79.68 20.87 -1.20
C GLU A 429 -80.78 21.83 -1.67
N ALA A 430 -80.84 22.15 -2.96
CA ALA A 430 -81.93 22.94 -3.54
C ALA A 430 -83.27 22.20 -3.49
N ASP A 431 -83.31 20.93 -3.89
CA ASP A 431 -84.49 20.06 -3.84
C ASP A 431 -85.01 19.92 -2.39
N ARG A 432 -84.10 19.74 -1.42
CA ARG A 432 -84.43 19.69 0.01
C ARG A 432 -85.06 21.01 0.48
N ASN A 433 -84.44 22.15 0.15
CA ASN A 433 -84.95 23.46 0.57
C ASN A 433 -86.31 23.77 -0.08
N GLN A 434 -86.56 23.31 -1.32
CA GLN A 434 -87.88 23.42 -1.93
C GLN A 434 -88.92 22.57 -1.19
N LEU A 435 -88.60 21.31 -0.86
CA LEU A 435 -89.48 20.46 -0.06
C LEU A 435 -89.70 20.97 1.37
N GLU A 436 -88.74 21.71 1.93
CA GLU A 436 -88.85 22.40 3.22
C GLU A 436 -89.83 23.57 3.13
N ASN A 437 -89.74 24.40 2.07
CA ASN A 437 -90.73 25.45 1.78
C ASN A 437 -92.13 24.88 1.52
N ASP A 438 -92.25 23.85 0.68
CA ASP A 438 -93.53 23.18 0.36
C ASP A 438 -94.18 22.59 1.64
N TYR A 439 -93.37 22.16 2.61
CA TYR A 439 -93.83 21.67 3.90
C TYR A 439 -94.29 22.81 4.83
N GLU A 440 -93.62 23.96 4.82
CA GLU A 440 -94.08 25.16 5.56
C GLU A 440 -95.38 25.71 4.96
N ASP A 441 -95.49 25.86 3.63
CA ASP A 441 -96.73 26.29 2.95
C ASP A 441 -97.92 25.35 3.26
N THR A 442 -97.71 24.04 3.24
CA THR A 442 -98.78 23.07 3.55
C THR A 442 -99.12 23.01 5.04
N ARG A 443 -98.17 23.35 5.93
CA ARG A 443 -98.41 23.49 7.37
C ARG A 443 -99.21 24.76 7.69
N ASP A 444 -98.86 25.90 7.12
CA ASP A 444 -99.61 27.14 7.31
C ASP A 444 -101.04 27.02 6.76
N ALA A 445 -101.23 26.32 5.64
CA ALA A 445 -102.55 25.97 5.12
C ALA A 445 -103.34 25.05 6.08
N TYR A 446 -102.69 24.12 6.77
CA TYR A 446 -103.31 23.27 7.79
C TYR A 446 -103.71 24.08 9.03
N ASP A 447 -102.83 24.92 9.57
CA ASP A 447 -103.10 25.73 10.75
C ASP A 447 -104.24 26.76 10.48
N LEU A 448 -104.35 27.28 9.26
CA LEU A 448 -105.49 28.09 8.81
C LEU A 448 -106.83 27.31 8.81
N GLU A 449 -106.87 26.08 8.31
CA GLU A 449 -108.10 25.28 8.30
C GLU A 449 -108.45 24.76 9.72
N VAL A 450 -107.46 24.54 10.59
CA VAL A 450 -107.67 24.29 12.03
C VAL A 450 -108.33 25.51 12.69
N GLN A 451 -107.82 26.73 12.46
CA GLN A 451 -108.47 27.95 12.96
C GLN A 451 -109.89 28.12 12.41
N ARG A 452 -110.12 27.78 11.13
CA ARG A 452 -111.46 27.82 10.51
C ARG A 452 -112.43 26.84 11.16
N SER A 453 -111.97 25.62 11.45
CA SER A 453 -112.73 24.59 12.16
C SER A 453 -113.09 25.01 13.58
N GLN A 454 -112.14 25.60 14.32
CA GLN A 454 -112.40 26.19 15.65
C GLN A 454 -113.43 27.32 15.59
N ASN A 455 -113.37 28.18 14.58
CA ASN A 455 -114.35 29.25 14.37
C ASN A 455 -115.76 28.71 14.02
N LEU A 456 -115.86 27.61 13.26
CA LEU A 456 -117.14 26.92 13.04
C LEU A 456 -117.70 26.30 14.33
N GLN A 457 -116.84 25.64 15.12
CA GLN A 457 -117.23 25.04 16.40
C GLN A 457 -117.78 26.11 17.37
N ALA A 458 -117.09 27.25 17.50
CA ALA A 458 -117.56 28.37 18.33
C ALA A 458 -118.91 28.95 17.86
N GLN A 459 -119.17 28.97 16.54
CA GLN A 459 -120.49 29.37 16.00
C GLN A 459 -121.57 28.34 16.31
N TYR A 460 -121.27 27.04 16.21
CA TYR A 460 -122.18 25.95 16.56
C TYR A 460 -122.55 25.99 18.05
N ASP A 461 -121.57 26.11 18.94
CA ASP A 461 -121.82 26.16 20.39
C ASP A 461 -122.62 27.40 20.79
N LYS A 462 -122.39 28.56 20.13
CA LYS A 462 -123.23 29.75 20.30
C LYS A 462 -124.67 29.49 19.84
N LEU A 463 -124.88 28.93 18.65
CA LEU A 463 -126.22 28.62 18.14
C LEU A 463 -126.98 27.65 19.07
N LYS A 464 -126.27 26.70 19.67
CA LYS A 464 -126.80 25.79 20.69
C LYS A 464 -127.25 26.54 21.95
N MET A 465 -126.41 27.44 22.49
CA MET A 465 -126.80 28.28 23.63
C MET A 465 -128.02 29.17 23.30
N ASP A 466 -128.09 29.72 22.08
CA ASP A 466 -129.22 30.52 21.61
C ASP A 466 -130.51 29.68 21.41
N SER A 467 -130.40 28.36 21.16
CA SER A 467 -131.56 27.44 21.17
C SER A 467 -131.97 27.01 22.57
N ASP A 468 -131.02 26.66 23.44
CA ASP A 468 -131.29 26.23 24.82
C ASP A 468 -131.99 27.37 25.61
N LYS A 469 -131.57 28.63 25.37
CA LYS A 469 -132.21 29.82 25.94
C LYS A 469 -133.66 30.01 25.46
N LYS A 470 -133.96 29.75 24.18
CA LYS A 470 -135.33 29.83 23.64
C LYS A 470 -136.25 28.73 24.17
N ILE A 471 -135.71 27.58 24.54
CA ILE A 471 -136.47 26.51 25.21
C ILE A 471 -136.87 26.99 26.61
N ALA A 472 -135.92 27.50 27.40
CA ALA A 472 -136.22 28.06 28.74
C ALA A 472 -137.25 29.20 28.69
N GLU A 473 -137.13 30.13 27.73
CA GLU A 473 -138.12 31.20 27.52
C GLU A 473 -139.53 30.67 27.18
N LYS A 474 -139.64 29.48 26.56
CA LYS A 474 -140.92 28.82 26.27
C LYS A 474 -141.50 28.08 27.46
N ASP A 475 -140.67 27.47 28.29
CA ASP A 475 -141.11 26.85 29.55
C ASP A 475 -141.65 27.89 30.54
N GLU A 476 -141.00 29.06 30.65
CA GLU A 476 -141.51 30.20 31.44
C GLU A 476 -142.88 30.71 30.93
N GLU A 477 -143.08 30.77 29.61
CA GLU A 477 -144.37 31.16 29.01
C GLU A 477 -145.48 30.14 29.34
N ILE A 478 -145.17 28.84 29.35
CA ILE A 478 -146.10 27.76 29.73
C ILE A 478 -146.49 27.85 31.20
N ASP A 479 -145.53 28.12 32.11
CA ASP A 479 -145.84 28.30 33.53
C ASP A 479 -146.61 29.60 33.84
N LEU A 480 -146.39 30.66 33.05
CA LEU A 480 -147.22 31.86 33.12
C LEU A 480 -148.68 31.56 32.71
N GLN A 481 -148.89 30.78 31.64
CA GLN A 481 -150.23 30.35 31.20
C GLN A 481 -150.94 29.48 32.27
N ARG A 482 -150.22 28.54 32.89
CA ARG A 482 -150.70 27.73 34.03
C ARG A 482 -151.10 28.61 35.23
N SER A 483 -150.39 29.72 35.46
CA SER A 483 -150.71 30.70 36.51
C SER A 483 -152.00 31.47 36.22
N THR A 484 -152.23 31.93 34.99
CA THR A 484 -153.48 32.60 34.60
C THR A 484 -154.71 31.68 34.68
N HIS A 485 -154.60 30.41 34.29
CA HIS A 485 -155.71 29.46 34.39
C HIS A 485 -156.08 29.14 35.85
N ARG A 486 -155.11 29.19 36.78
CA ARG A 486 -155.38 29.01 38.22
C ARG A 486 -156.23 30.16 38.79
N ARG A 487 -155.93 31.41 38.41
CA ARG A 487 -156.72 32.60 38.80
C ARG A 487 -158.15 32.58 38.25
N GLN A 488 -158.37 31.97 37.08
CA GLN A 488 -159.71 31.82 36.50
C GLN A 488 -160.60 30.88 37.32
N LEU A 489 -160.02 29.82 37.92
CA LEU A 489 -160.73 28.92 38.84
C LEU A 489 -161.10 29.61 40.17
N GLU A 490 -160.17 30.37 40.75
CA GLU A 490 -160.39 31.12 41.99
C GLU A 490 -161.54 32.15 41.85
N SER A 491 -161.64 32.81 40.68
CA SER A 491 -162.74 33.76 40.39
C SER A 491 -164.13 33.10 40.35
N ALA A 492 -164.23 31.82 40.01
CA ALA A 492 -165.52 31.11 40.00
C ALA A 492 -165.96 30.71 41.43
N GLN A 493 -165.01 30.42 42.32
CA GLN A 493 -165.28 30.08 43.71
C GLN A 493 -165.74 31.29 44.52
N SER A 494 -165.24 32.49 44.21
CA SER A 494 -165.60 33.73 44.92
C SER A 494 -167.10 34.08 44.84
N GLN A 495 -167.83 33.65 43.81
CA GLN A 495 -169.27 33.95 43.65
C GLN A 495 -170.16 33.13 44.60
N LEU A 496 -169.65 32.06 45.20
CA LEU A 496 -170.40 31.16 46.07
C LEU A 496 -170.34 31.60 47.55
N GLN A 497 -169.33 32.40 47.91
CA GLN A 497 -169.01 32.76 49.30
C GLN A 497 -169.75 34.00 49.83
N GLU A 498 -170.43 34.77 48.98
CA GLU A 498 -171.11 35.99 49.40
C GLU A 498 -172.28 35.72 50.38
N ALA A 499 -172.94 34.56 50.25
CA ALA A 499 -174.11 34.17 51.04
C ALA A 499 -173.84 33.99 52.55
N GLU A 500 -172.63 33.61 52.95
CA GLU A 500 -172.29 33.25 54.35
C GLU A 500 -171.93 34.47 55.23
N ASN A 501 -171.92 35.67 54.67
CA ASN A 501 -171.51 36.92 55.33
C ASN A 501 -172.36 37.37 56.55
N ARG A 502 -173.31 36.55 57.03
CA ARG A 502 -174.07 36.79 58.26
C ARG A 502 -173.28 36.46 59.54
N HIS A 503 -172.22 35.65 59.47
CA HIS A 503 -171.36 35.33 60.62
C HIS A 503 -170.27 36.39 60.94
N LYS A 504 -170.40 37.61 60.42
CA LYS A 504 -169.36 38.66 60.46
C LYS A 504 -169.09 39.31 61.84
N GLY A 505 -169.72 38.82 62.91
CA GLY A 505 -169.59 39.36 64.27
C GLY A 505 -168.25 39.04 64.94
N ASP A 506 -167.74 37.81 64.81
CA ASP A 506 -166.56 37.34 65.56
C ASP A 506 -165.22 37.91 65.04
N LEU A 507 -165.24 38.51 63.85
CA LEU A 507 -164.06 38.99 63.12
C LEU A 507 -163.27 40.09 63.87
N ASN A 508 -163.92 40.84 64.77
CA ASN A 508 -163.31 41.98 65.46
C ASN A 508 -162.18 41.57 66.43
N ASN A 509 -162.16 40.31 66.90
CA ASN A 509 -161.14 39.80 67.82
C ASN A 509 -159.83 39.40 67.11
N GLN A 510 -159.87 38.95 65.85
CA GLN A 510 -158.67 38.55 65.11
C GLN A 510 -157.76 39.75 64.76
N ARG A 511 -158.33 40.95 64.60
CA ARG A 511 -157.61 42.17 64.21
C ARG A 511 -156.43 42.55 65.13
N LYS A 512 -156.40 42.05 66.38
CA LYS A 512 -155.30 42.29 67.33
C LYS A 512 -154.09 41.36 67.16
N LYS A 513 -154.18 40.25 66.41
CA LYS A 513 -153.04 39.31 66.23
C LYS A 513 -152.01 39.81 65.22
N HIS A 514 -152.47 40.23 64.03
CA HIS A 514 -151.60 40.57 62.90
C HIS A 514 -150.74 41.83 63.09
N GLN A 515 -150.93 42.58 64.18
CA GLN A 515 -150.07 43.74 64.47
C GLN A 515 -148.70 43.34 65.03
N VAL A 516 -148.58 42.18 65.71
CA VAL A 516 -147.30 41.69 66.27
C VAL A 516 -146.42 41.08 65.17
N GLU A 517 -147.02 40.36 64.22
CA GLU A 517 -146.34 39.68 63.11
C GLU A 517 -145.60 40.67 62.17
N LEU A 518 -146.07 41.92 62.11
CA LEU A 518 -145.49 42.99 61.29
C LEU A 518 -144.21 43.61 61.87
N GLU A 519 -143.96 43.50 63.17
CA GLU A 519 -142.77 44.08 63.82
C GLU A 519 -141.56 43.13 63.73
N ASP A 520 -141.80 41.83 63.92
CA ASP A 520 -140.77 40.78 63.85
C ASP A 520 -140.15 40.62 62.44
N LEU A 521 -140.95 40.82 61.38
CA LEU A 521 -140.46 40.84 60.00
C LEU A 521 -139.50 42.02 59.71
N ARG A 522 -139.69 43.18 60.36
CA ARG A 522 -138.83 44.37 60.15
C ARG A 522 -137.44 44.17 60.76
N ALA A 523 -137.36 43.52 61.92
CA ALA A 523 -136.08 43.21 62.56
C ALA A 523 -135.19 42.30 61.68
N LYS A 524 -135.80 41.30 61.03
CA LYS A 524 -135.11 40.34 60.15
C LYS A 524 -134.51 41.00 58.90
N TYR A 525 -135.19 42.00 58.34
CA TYR A 525 -134.72 42.74 57.16
C TYR A 525 -133.45 43.57 57.44
N GLU A 526 -133.42 44.37 58.50
CA GLU A 526 -132.24 45.18 58.83
C GLU A 526 -131.03 44.32 59.27
N GLY A 527 -131.25 43.13 59.83
CA GLY A 527 -130.20 42.15 60.09
C GLY A 527 -129.50 41.69 58.80
N ALA A 528 -130.27 41.22 57.81
CA ALA A 528 -129.74 40.76 56.53
C ALA A 528 -128.99 41.87 55.75
N LYS A 529 -129.50 43.11 55.82
CA LYS A 529 -128.92 44.29 55.18
C LYS A 529 -127.54 44.67 55.72
N LYS A 530 -127.30 44.50 57.03
CA LYS A 530 -125.96 44.71 57.63
C LYS A 530 -124.97 43.64 57.19
N ALA A 531 -125.36 42.36 57.23
CA ALA A 531 -124.52 41.24 56.80
C ALA A 531 -124.02 41.38 55.34
N LYS A 532 -124.87 41.88 54.43
CA LYS A 532 -124.48 42.20 53.05
C LYS A 532 -123.40 43.28 52.95
N LEU A 533 -123.48 44.31 53.79
CA LEU A 533 -122.53 45.43 53.76
C LEU A 533 -121.15 45.02 54.30
N GLU A 534 -121.09 44.10 55.26
CA GLU A 534 -119.83 43.56 55.76
C GLU A 534 -119.15 42.65 54.74
N THR A 535 -119.89 41.77 54.05
CA THR A 535 -119.31 40.89 53.01
C THR A 535 -118.82 41.66 51.78
N GLU A 536 -119.52 42.71 51.33
CA GLU A 536 -119.02 43.59 50.26
C GLU A 536 -117.71 44.32 50.63
N ASN A 537 -117.56 44.73 51.89
CA ASN A 537 -116.35 45.39 52.37
C ASN A 537 -115.18 44.40 52.58
N GLN A 538 -115.46 43.16 52.96
CA GLN A 538 -114.46 42.09 52.98
C GLN A 538 -114.01 41.71 51.56
N TYR A 539 -114.95 41.59 50.61
CA TYR A 539 -114.64 41.31 49.21
C TYR A 539 -113.71 42.36 48.59
N LYS A 540 -113.98 43.66 48.79
CA LYS A 540 -113.12 44.75 48.30
C LYS A 540 -111.69 44.68 48.87
N LYS A 541 -111.53 44.33 50.15
CA LYS A 541 -110.20 44.14 50.77
C LYS A 541 -109.45 42.94 50.18
N LEU A 542 -110.14 41.83 49.92
CA LEU A 542 -109.56 40.67 49.26
C LEU A 542 -109.18 40.99 47.80
N GLN A 543 -110.02 41.73 47.07
CA GLN A 543 -109.75 42.16 45.70
C GLN A 543 -108.52 43.08 45.61
N GLN A 544 -108.37 44.02 46.53
CA GLN A 544 -107.18 44.88 46.60
C GLN A 544 -105.91 44.07 46.96
N SER A 545 -105.98 43.21 47.98
CA SER A 545 -104.87 42.32 48.37
C SER A 545 -104.42 41.43 47.20
N HIS A 546 -105.36 40.86 46.44
CA HIS A 546 -105.08 40.07 45.25
C HIS A 546 -104.35 40.87 44.16
N LYS A 547 -104.70 42.15 43.96
CA LYS A 547 -103.96 43.02 43.03
C LYS A 547 -102.54 43.29 43.52
N GLU A 548 -102.37 43.63 44.80
CA GLU A 548 -101.05 43.91 45.39
C GLU A 548 -100.12 42.68 45.35
N VAL A 549 -100.66 41.46 45.31
CA VAL A 549 -99.90 40.21 45.09
C VAL A 549 -99.55 39.99 43.61
N LEU A 550 -100.46 40.29 42.69
CA LEU A 550 -100.19 40.19 41.24
C LEU A 550 -99.13 41.20 40.79
N ASP A 551 -99.25 42.47 41.21
CA ASP A 551 -98.31 43.53 40.85
C ASP A 551 -96.86 43.12 41.28
N ARG A 552 -96.69 42.63 42.52
CA ARG A 552 -95.40 42.10 43.03
C ARG A 552 -94.90 40.88 42.28
N LEU A 553 -95.79 39.97 41.88
CA LEU A 553 -95.39 38.79 41.09
C LEU A 553 -94.80 39.21 39.74
N THR A 554 -95.34 40.26 39.11
CA THR A 554 -94.77 40.79 37.85
C THR A 554 -93.44 41.52 38.06
N GLU A 555 -93.26 42.23 39.19
CA GLU A 555 -91.97 42.84 39.54
C GLU A 555 -90.87 41.78 39.78
N GLU A 556 -91.17 40.72 40.54
CA GLU A 556 -90.25 39.59 40.76
C GLU A 556 -89.92 38.86 39.45
N GLN A 557 -90.89 38.67 38.53
CA GLN A 557 -90.64 38.08 37.21
C GLN A 557 -89.70 38.94 36.36
N HIS A 558 -89.90 40.26 36.31
CA HIS A 558 -88.99 41.15 35.59
C HIS A 558 -87.58 41.18 36.20
N MET A 559 -87.44 41.09 37.52
CA MET A 559 -86.14 41.00 38.20
C MET A 559 -85.46 39.65 37.98
N HIS A 560 -86.22 38.55 37.94
CA HIS A 560 -85.72 37.22 37.58
C HIS A 560 -85.15 37.20 36.15
N ASP A 561 -85.88 37.74 35.18
CA ASP A 561 -85.44 37.71 33.78
C ASP A 561 -84.25 38.66 33.54
N ALA A 562 -84.23 39.84 34.17
CA ALA A 562 -83.09 40.74 34.14
C ALA A 562 -81.82 40.13 34.76
N THR A 563 -81.94 39.34 35.84
CA THR A 563 -80.79 38.64 36.46
C THR A 563 -80.36 37.41 35.66
N ARG A 564 -81.30 36.69 35.02
CA ARG A 564 -81.04 35.60 34.07
C ARG A 564 -80.23 36.07 32.85
N ASP A 565 -80.57 37.22 32.27
CA ASP A 565 -79.83 37.78 31.13
C ASP A 565 -78.44 38.27 31.54
N GLN A 566 -78.31 38.88 32.71
CA GLN A 566 -76.99 39.24 33.28
C GLN A 566 -76.13 37.99 33.54
N LEU A 567 -76.72 36.90 34.04
CA LEU A 567 -76.04 35.62 34.22
C LEU A 567 -75.56 35.05 32.87
N SER A 568 -76.42 35.00 31.85
CA SER A 568 -76.00 34.52 30.51
C SER A 568 -74.89 35.37 29.89
N ALA A 569 -74.92 36.69 30.10
CA ALA A 569 -73.84 37.59 29.68
C ALA A 569 -72.54 37.38 30.46
N ALA A 570 -72.61 37.05 31.75
CA ALA A 570 -71.45 36.72 32.58
C ALA A 570 -70.85 35.34 32.20
N GLU A 571 -71.69 34.32 31.97
CA GLU A 571 -71.29 32.99 31.53
C GLU A 571 -70.58 33.03 30.17
N LYS A 572 -71.09 33.79 29.20
CA LYS A 572 -70.45 34.00 27.90
C LYS A 572 -69.05 34.61 28.06
N ARG A 573 -68.91 35.68 28.86
CA ARG A 573 -67.59 36.28 29.16
C ARG A 573 -66.65 35.31 29.88
N ALA A 574 -67.15 34.53 30.83
CA ALA A 574 -66.37 33.52 31.54
C ALA A 574 -65.92 32.38 30.60
N SER A 575 -66.70 32.04 29.58
CA SER A 575 -66.34 31.08 28.54
C SER A 575 -65.23 31.62 27.63
N SER A 576 -65.35 32.86 27.15
CA SER A 576 -64.29 33.51 26.35
C SER A 576 -62.96 33.62 27.11
N LEU A 577 -63.00 34.09 28.36
CA LEU A 577 -61.81 34.19 29.21
C LEU A 577 -61.19 32.82 29.51
N ARG A 578 -61.98 31.75 29.64
CA ARG A 578 -61.44 30.39 29.76
C ARG A 578 -60.68 29.98 28.51
N ALA A 579 -61.28 30.15 27.33
CA ALA A 579 -60.63 29.85 26.05
C ALA A 579 -59.31 30.63 25.86
N GLU A 580 -59.31 31.94 26.16
CA GLU A 580 -58.09 32.77 26.14
C GLU A 580 -57.01 32.25 27.12
N THR A 581 -57.40 31.81 28.34
CA THR A 581 -56.45 31.20 29.29
C THR A 581 -56.02 29.77 28.92
N GLU A 582 -56.68 29.11 27.97
CA GLU A 582 -56.33 27.77 27.50
C GLU A 582 -55.45 27.86 26.25
N GLU A 583 -55.74 28.79 25.34
CA GLU A 583 -54.87 29.15 24.23
C GLU A 583 -53.50 29.65 24.73
N THR A 584 -53.48 30.61 25.67
CA THR A 584 -52.21 31.13 26.23
C THR A 584 -51.40 30.08 26.97
N LYS A 585 -52.04 29.12 27.68
CA LYS A 585 -51.35 27.94 28.23
C LYS A 585 -50.75 27.07 27.13
N SER A 586 -51.50 26.82 26.03
CA SER A 586 -51.01 26.00 24.92
C SER A 586 -49.80 26.65 24.20
N LEU A 587 -49.79 27.98 24.10
CA LEU A 587 -48.67 28.76 23.57
C LEU A 587 -47.46 28.72 24.52
N TYR A 588 -47.67 28.89 25.83
CA TYR A 588 -46.62 28.76 26.84
C TYR A 588 -46.00 27.35 26.85
N GLU A 589 -46.81 26.29 26.77
CA GLU A 589 -46.33 24.92 26.67
C GLU A 589 -45.54 24.65 25.39
N ARG A 590 -45.91 25.25 24.26
CA ARG A 590 -45.11 25.18 23.02
C ARG A 590 -43.78 25.89 23.20
N LEU A 591 -43.77 27.08 23.80
CA LEU A 591 -42.56 27.87 24.10
C LEU A 591 -41.61 27.14 25.05
N ASP A 592 -42.11 26.53 26.12
CA ASP A 592 -41.31 25.73 27.07
C ASP A 592 -40.71 24.48 26.40
N LYS A 593 -41.46 23.83 25.49
CA LYS A 593 -40.95 22.69 24.69
C LYS A 593 -39.86 23.14 23.71
N THR A 594 -40.04 24.25 22.98
CA THR A 594 -38.99 24.80 22.10
C THR A 594 -37.78 25.31 22.87
N LYS A 595 -37.98 25.90 24.05
CA LYS A 595 -36.88 26.33 24.94
C LYS A 595 -36.03 25.13 25.37
N LYS A 596 -36.66 24.04 25.81
CA LYS A 596 -35.96 22.81 26.20
C LYS A 596 -35.24 22.12 25.05
N ALA A 597 -35.78 22.18 23.83
CA ALA A 597 -35.08 21.72 22.64
C ALA A 597 -33.80 22.54 22.40
N LEU A 598 -33.88 23.88 22.44
CA LEU A 598 -32.72 24.77 22.28
C LEU A 598 -31.70 24.64 23.42
N GLU A 599 -32.15 24.41 24.67
CA GLU A 599 -31.27 24.13 25.82
C GLU A 599 -30.55 22.78 25.67
N MET A 600 -31.18 21.78 25.04
CA MET A 600 -30.51 20.52 24.68
C MET A 600 -29.55 20.70 23.52
N GLU A 601 -29.94 21.40 22.44
CA GLU A 601 -29.07 21.69 21.29
C GLU A 601 -27.82 22.49 21.69
N LEU A 602 -27.95 23.44 22.64
CA LEU A 602 -26.83 24.16 23.23
C LEU A 602 -25.85 23.19 23.91
N HIS A 603 -26.34 22.30 24.77
CA HIS A 603 -25.51 21.34 25.48
C HIS A 603 -24.84 20.33 24.54
N ASP A 604 -25.58 19.86 23.53
CA ASP A 604 -25.09 19.04 22.42
C ASP A 604 -23.97 19.73 21.61
N ILE A 605 -23.94 21.07 21.56
CA ILE A 605 -22.88 21.86 20.91
C ILE A 605 -21.70 22.08 21.86
N GLU A 606 -21.95 22.30 23.16
CA GLU A 606 -20.90 22.39 24.19
C GLU A 606 -20.09 21.09 24.29
N ASP A 607 -20.75 19.93 24.29
CA ASP A 607 -20.07 18.63 24.31
C ASP A 607 -19.27 18.39 23.02
N LYS A 608 -19.81 18.72 21.84
CA LYS A 608 -19.07 18.65 20.56
C LYS A 608 -17.88 19.62 20.54
N LEU A 609 -17.98 20.79 21.19
CA LEU A 609 -16.87 21.73 21.35
C LEU A 609 -15.79 21.14 22.28
N ASN A 610 -16.17 20.50 23.38
CA ASN A 610 -15.24 19.81 24.28
C ASN A 610 -14.55 18.62 23.60
N GLU A 611 -15.27 17.81 22.82
CA GLU A 611 -14.73 16.69 22.06
C GLU A 611 -13.76 17.14 20.97
N THR A 612 -14.09 18.19 20.22
CA THR A 612 -13.21 18.75 19.17
C THR A 612 -11.99 19.46 19.77
N GLN A 613 -12.13 20.14 20.91
CA GLN A 613 -10.98 20.68 21.66
C GLN A 613 -10.06 19.56 22.17
N ALA A 614 -10.61 18.44 22.66
CA ALA A 614 -9.84 17.25 23.05
C ALA A 614 -9.19 16.56 21.83
N ALA A 615 -9.85 16.52 20.68
CA ALA A 615 -9.28 16.02 19.43
C ALA A 615 -8.12 16.89 18.93
N CYS A 616 -8.27 18.22 18.97
CA CYS A 616 -7.22 19.17 18.63
C CYS A 616 -6.00 19.01 19.56
N ASN A 617 -6.21 18.88 20.87
CA ASN A 617 -5.13 18.61 21.83
C ASN A 617 -4.41 17.27 21.56
N ARG A 618 -5.13 16.22 21.15
CA ARG A 618 -4.53 14.94 20.71
C ARG A 618 -3.69 15.12 19.44
N ALA A 619 -4.24 15.77 18.40
CA ALA A 619 -3.53 16.02 17.15
C ALA A 619 -2.27 16.88 17.35
N ILE A 620 -2.27 17.83 18.30
CA ILE A 620 -1.09 18.61 18.68
C ILE A 620 -0.02 17.73 19.36
N ALA A 621 -0.42 16.77 20.19
CA ALA A 621 0.50 15.83 20.82
C ALA A 621 1.09 14.83 19.80
N GLU A 622 0.26 14.30 18.90
CA GLU A 622 0.69 13.42 17.80
C GLU A 622 1.60 14.15 16.83
N LYS A 623 1.28 15.39 16.44
CA LYS A 623 2.15 16.26 15.65
C LYS A 623 3.54 16.40 16.30
N LYS A 624 3.61 16.74 17.59
CA LYS A 624 4.89 16.87 18.30
C LYS A 624 5.67 15.55 18.36
N LYS A 625 4.97 14.41 18.44
CA LYS A 625 5.60 13.10 18.33
C LYS A 625 6.18 12.89 16.93
N TYR A 626 5.43 13.14 15.86
CA TYR A 626 5.92 13.02 14.49
C TYR A 626 7.05 14.01 14.16
N GLU A 627 7.04 15.22 14.74
CA GLU A 627 8.17 16.16 14.66
C GLU A 627 9.43 15.59 15.34
N SER A 628 9.28 14.93 16.50
CA SER A 628 10.38 14.23 17.17
C SER A 628 10.86 12.98 16.43
N ASP A 629 9.93 12.18 15.91
CA ASP A 629 10.22 10.96 15.14
C ASP A 629 10.94 11.33 13.81
N ALA A 630 10.56 12.45 13.18
CA ALA A 630 11.22 12.97 11.98
C ALA A 630 12.63 13.54 12.25
N ILE A 631 12.90 14.07 13.44
CA ILE A 631 14.25 14.46 13.86
C ILE A 631 15.10 13.19 14.07
N SER A 632 14.60 12.18 14.79
CA SER A 632 15.30 10.89 14.96
C SER A 632 15.64 10.25 13.61
N ALA A 633 14.65 10.16 12.71
CA ALA A 633 14.84 9.63 11.37
C ALA A 633 15.81 10.48 10.52
N SER A 634 15.90 11.79 10.75
CA SER A 634 16.90 12.65 10.11
C SER A 634 18.31 12.34 10.63
N ASP A 635 18.47 12.18 11.94
CA ASP A 635 19.76 11.87 12.58
C ASP A 635 20.24 10.45 12.19
N GLU A 636 19.35 9.45 12.21
CA GLU A 636 19.60 8.09 11.69
C GLU A 636 20.04 8.12 10.22
N LEU A 637 19.39 8.94 9.38
CA LEU A 637 19.73 9.08 7.95
C LEU A 637 21.07 9.85 7.78
N HIS A 638 21.44 10.73 8.71
CA HIS A 638 22.78 11.34 8.78
C HIS A 638 23.84 10.32 9.20
N GLU A 639 23.55 9.42 10.14
CA GLU A 639 24.44 8.35 10.59
C GLU A 639 24.64 7.30 9.47
N ILE A 640 23.57 6.85 8.80
CA ILE A 640 23.65 5.98 7.61
C ILE A 640 24.45 6.65 6.48
N LYS A 641 24.32 7.96 6.26
CA LYS A 641 25.16 8.72 5.30
C LYS A 641 26.64 8.77 5.72
N TYR A 642 26.94 8.76 7.02
CA TYR A 642 28.30 8.69 7.54
C TYR A 642 28.89 7.29 7.39
N GLU A 643 28.14 6.24 7.75
CA GLU A 643 28.55 4.84 7.55
C GLU A 643 28.78 4.53 6.06
N LEU A 644 27.88 5.00 5.17
CA LEU A 644 28.04 4.83 3.73
C LEU A 644 29.33 5.48 3.23
N ARG A 645 29.66 6.70 3.69
CA ARG A 645 30.93 7.38 3.35
C ARG A 645 32.15 6.63 3.88
N ALA A 646 32.09 6.11 5.10
CA ALA A 646 33.16 5.30 5.68
C ALA A 646 33.32 3.93 4.98
N SER A 647 32.23 3.37 4.44
CA SER A 647 32.24 2.18 3.60
C SER A 647 32.85 2.47 2.22
N ASP A 648 32.40 3.53 1.56
CA ASP A 648 32.98 4.08 0.33
C ASP A 648 34.49 4.31 0.44
N GLU A 649 34.95 4.86 1.56
CA GLU A 649 36.37 5.12 1.82
C GLU A 649 37.16 3.83 2.09
N LYS A 650 36.57 2.84 2.77
CA LYS A 650 37.13 1.47 2.83
C LYS A 650 37.21 0.83 1.45
N ILE A 651 36.19 0.99 0.60
CA ILE A 651 36.16 0.45 -0.76
C ILE A 651 37.21 1.16 -1.64
N ARG A 652 37.36 2.49 -1.56
CA ARG A 652 38.45 3.21 -2.25
C ARG A 652 39.82 2.73 -1.78
N ASN A 653 40.03 2.53 -0.49
CA ASN A 653 41.29 2.02 0.05
C ASN A 653 41.56 0.56 -0.36
N LEU A 654 40.53 -0.30 -0.39
CA LEU A 654 40.65 -1.67 -0.90
C LEU A 654 40.97 -1.68 -2.40
N ASN A 655 40.28 -0.88 -3.21
CA ASN A 655 40.51 -0.76 -4.65
C ASN A 655 41.90 -0.18 -4.96
N ALA A 656 42.40 0.78 -4.17
CA ALA A 656 43.76 1.30 -4.31
C ALA A 656 44.82 0.24 -3.97
N ASN A 657 44.59 -0.58 -2.93
CA ASN A 657 45.43 -1.72 -2.62
C ASN A 657 45.34 -2.82 -3.70
N LEU A 658 44.18 -3.00 -4.34
CA LEU A 658 43.97 -3.93 -5.45
C LEU A 658 44.70 -3.48 -6.71
N LEU A 659 44.56 -2.20 -7.11
CA LEU A 659 45.34 -1.60 -8.20
C LEU A 659 46.84 -1.75 -7.96
N LYS A 660 47.31 -1.44 -6.75
CA LYS A 660 48.71 -1.64 -6.38
C LYS A 660 49.13 -3.10 -6.46
N LYS A 661 48.26 -4.05 -6.11
CA LYS A 661 48.52 -5.49 -6.25
C LYS A 661 48.51 -5.97 -7.70
N ASP A 662 47.72 -5.36 -8.57
CA ASP A 662 47.76 -5.58 -10.02
C ASP A 662 48.99 -4.95 -10.68
N GLU A 663 49.50 -3.83 -10.15
CA GLU A 663 50.78 -3.23 -10.54
C GLU A 663 51.98 -4.07 -10.05
N ASP A 664 51.96 -4.54 -8.79
CA ASP A 664 52.91 -5.53 -8.27
C ASP A 664 52.90 -6.80 -9.17
N LEU A 665 51.71 -7.33 -9.51
CA LEU A 665 51.55 -8.51 -10.38
C LEU A 665 51.92 -8.27 -11.84
N ARG A 666 51.88 -7.04 -12.34
CA ARG A 666 52.43 -6.67 -13.67
C ARG A 666 53.94 -6.65 -13.61
N HIS A 667 54.52 -6.03 -12.58
CA HIS A 667 55.97 -5.99 -12.38
C HIS A 667 56.56 -7.41 -12.18
N ASP A 668 55.93 -8.26 -11.39
CA ASP A 668 56.32 -9.67 -11.24
C ASP A 668 56.25 -10.43 -12.58
N LYS A 669 55.26 -10.15 -13.43
CA LYS A 669 55.14 -10.75 -14.78
C LYS A 669 56.20 -10.22 -15.75
N GLU A 670 56.56 -8.95 -15.67
CA GLU A 670 57.65 -8.35 -16.44
C GLU A 670 58.99 -8.99 -16.02
N ILE A 671 59.26 -9.09 -14.72
CA ILE A 671 60.44 -9.79 -14.17
C ILE A 671 60.45 -11.26 -14.61
N ILE A 672 59.32 -11.97 -14.54
CA ILE A 672 59.22 -13.35 -15.05
C ILE A 672 59.51 -13.40 -16.55
N SER A 673 59.01 -12.45 -17.36
CA SER A 673 59.27 -12.39 -18.80
C SER A 673 60.73 -12.10 -19.12
N GLU A 674 61.39 -11.20 -18.39
CA GLU A 674 62.82 -10.91 -18.52
C GLU A 674 63.67 -12.12 -18.09
N LEU A 675 63.30 -12.78 -16.98
CA LEU A 675 63.94 -14.02 -16.54
C LEU A 675 63.77 -15.13 -17.56
N ASP A 676 62.60 -15.29 -18.18
CA ASP A 676 62.34 -16.33 -19.19
C ASP A 676 63.01 -16.02 -20.55
N ALA A 677 63.20 -14.73 -20.88
CA ALA A 677 64.03 -14.30 -22.00
C ALA A 677 65.52 -14.55 -21.76
N SER A 678 66.01 -14.20 -20.56
CA SER A 678 67.37 -14.51 -20.09
C SER A 678 67.63 -16.02 -20.05
N ARG A 679 66.67 -16.80 -19.56
CA ARG A 679 66.71 -18.26 -19.53
C ARG A 679 66.79 -18.84 -20.95
N LYS A 680 66.01 -18.32 -21.91
CA LYS A 680 66.10 -18.72 -23.32
C LYS A 680 67.44 -18.34 -23.97
N ALA A 681 67.99 -17.17 -23.64
CA ALA A 681 69.32 -16.77 -24.10
C ALA A 681 70.42 -17.69 -23.53
N LEU A 682 70.33 -18.07 -22.26
CA LEU A 682 71.24 -19.02 -21.61
C LEU A 682 71.05 -20.45 -22.12
N GLU A 683 69.81 -20.91 -22.35
CA GLU A 683 69.52 -22.19 -23.01
C GLU A 683 70.09 -22.24 -24.43
N GLN A 684 70.04 -21.13 -25.18
CA GLN A 684 70.64 -21.06 -26.52
C GLN A 684 72.18 -21.03 -26.44
N GLN A 685 72.78 -20.23 -25.56
CA GLN A 685 74.23 -20.26 -25.34
C GLN A 685 74.72 -21.64 -24.89
N LEU A 686 73.96 -22.33 -24.03
CA LEU A 686 74.24 -23.70 -23.64
C LEU A 686 74.26 -24.62 -24.87
N ARG A 687 73.20 -24.60 -25.70
CA ARG A 687 73.12 -25.37 -26.95
C ARG A 687 74.28 -25.05 -27.90
N ASP A 688 74.62 -23.77 -28.09
CA ASP A 688 75.72 -23.35 -28.96
C ASP A 688 77.09 -23.81 -28.43
N THR A 689 77.28 -23.87 -27.11
CA THR A 689 78.48 -24.50 -26.52
C THR A 689 78.45 -26.02 -26.61
N GLN A 690 77.28 -26.63 -26.53
CA GLN A 690 77.11 -28.08 -26.55
C GLN A 690 77.33 -28.65 -27.97
N THR A 691 76.83 -27.98 -29.01
CA THR A 691 77.18 -28.30 -30.41
C THR A 691 78.67 -28.07 -30.69
N ARG A 692 79.30 -27.03 -30.13
CA ARG A 692 80.77 -26.85 -30.24
C ARG A 692 81.56 -27.94 -29.54
N ILE A 693 81.07 -28.48 -28.42
CA ILE A 693 81.67 -29.64 -27.75
C ILE A 693 81.48 -30.89 -28.61
N GLU A 694 80.30 -31.13 -29.18
CA GLU A 694 80.03 -32.25 -30.09
C GLU A 694 80.91 -32.18 -31.36
N GLU A 695 81.07 -31.00 -31.97
CA GLU A 695 81.97 -30.76 -33.11
C GLU A 695 83.45 -31.00 -32.75
N ALA A 696 83.89 -30.53 -31.57
CA ALA A 696 85.26 -30.75 -31.08
C ALA A 696 85.51 -32.23 -30.73
N GLU A 697 84.53 -32.92 -30.15
CA GLU A 697 84.58 -34.35 -29.89
C GLU A 697 84.61 -35.17 -31.18
N GLU A 698 83.76 -34.84 -32.17
CA GLU A 698 83.79 -35.43 -33.50
C GLU A 698 85.16 -35.24 -34.17
N PHE A 699 85.71 -34.03 -34.13
CA PHE A 699 87.05 -33.73 -34.65
C PHE A 699 88.13 -34.55 -33.95
N ALA A 700 88.12 -34.59 -32.61
CA ALA A 700 89.06 -35.38 -31.82
C ALA A 700 88.93 -36.89 -32.09
N LYS A 701 87.71 -37.42 -32.23
CA LYS A 701 87.44 -38.83 -32.56
C LYS A 701 87.93 -39.19 -33.97
N ARG A 702 87.83 -38.27 -34.94
CA ARG A 702 88.38 -38.45 -36.30
C ARG A 702 89.91 -38.43 -36.30
N GLU A 703 90.54 -37.47 -35.62
CA GLU A 703 92.00 -37.35 -35.58
C GLU A 703 92.64 -38.50 -34.77
N ALA A 704 92.01 -38.93 -33.67
CA ALA A 704 92.42 -40.10 -32.89
C ALA A 704 92.38 -41.39 -33.72
N LYS A 705 91.32 -41.65 -34.50
CA LYS A 705 91.26 -42.79 -35.44
C LYS A 705 92.40 -42.73 -36.48
N ARG A 706 92.72 -41.55 -36.99
CA ARG A 706 93.80 -41.32 -37.97
C ARG A 706 95.21 -41.51 -37.38
N LEU A 707 95.36 -41.30 -36.06
CA LEU A 707 96.57 -41.64 -35.31
C LEU A 707 96.65 -43.13 -35.00
N ASN A 708 95.55 -43.77 -34.60
CA ASN A 708 95.53 -45.20 -34.26
C ASN A 708 95.91 -46.06 -35.48
N SER A 709 95.33 -45.80 -36.65
CA SER A 709 95.68 -46.56 -37.86
C SER A 709 97.14 -46.44 -38.28
N LYS A 710 97.80 -45.31 -37.97
CA LYS A 710 99.24 -45.13 -38.18
C LYS A 710 100.06 -45.95 -37.18
N LEU A 711 99.67 -45.96 -35.91
CA LEU A 711 100.32 -46.75 -34.87
C LEU A 711 100.16 -48.26 -35.12
N GLU A 712 98.99 -48.71 -35.57
CA GLU A 712 98.72 -50.08 -36.03
C GLU A 712 99.65 -50.49 -37.18
N THR A 713 99.78 -49.65 -38.23
CA THR A 713 100.75 -49.92 -39.32
C THR A 713 102.21 -49.90 -38.86
N ARG A 714 102.53 -49.19 -37.77
CA ARG A 714 103.88 -49.12 -37.21
C ARG A 714 104.22 -50.33 -36.34
N LEU A 715 103.24 -50.84 -35.59
CA LEU A 715 103.35 -52.10 -34.85
C LEU A 715 103.59 -53.28 -35.79
N ALA A 716 102.76 -53.44 -36.83
CA ALA A 716 102.92 -54.53 -37.80
C ALA A 716 104.30 -54.52 -38.49
N GLN A 717 104.88 -53.34 -38.76
CA GLN A 717 106.26 -53.22 -39.27
C GLN A 717 107.28 -53.75 -38.25
N LEU A 718 107.23 -53.27 -37.00
CA LEU A 718 108.16 -53.66 -35.94
C LEU A 718 108.07 -55.15 -35.57
N GLU A 719 106.87 -55.75 -35.66
CA GLU A 719 106.67 -57.18 -35.48
C GLU A 719 107.38 -57.99 -36.59
N THR A 720 107.27 -57.58 -37.86
CA THR A 720 107.99 -58.23 -38.97
C THR A 720 109.51 -58.05 -38.89
N GLU A 721 110.00 -56.92 -38.37
CA GLU A 721 111.43 -56.69 -38.14
C GLU A 721 111.96 -57.59 -37.00
N LEU A 722 111.20 -57.76 -35.91
CA LEU A 722 111.57 -58.60 -34.78
C LEU A 722 111.75 -60.09 -35.14
N ASP A 723 110.84 -60.64 -35.95
CA ASP A 723 110.92 -62.05 -36.35
C ASP A 723 112.02 -62.31 -37.41
N LEU A 724 112.36 -61.32 -38.24
CA LEU A 724 113.54 -61.37 -39.10
C LEU A 724 114.85 -61.37 -38.28
N GLU A 725 114.92 -60.61 -37.19
CA GLU A 725 116.12 -60.59 -36.34
C GLU A 725 116.30 -61.91 -35.57
N ARG A 726 115.21 -62.47 -35.04
CA ARG A 726 115.18 -63.82 -34.42
C ARG A 726 115.63 -64.91 -35.38
N ALA A 727 115.30 -64.80 -36.68
CA ALA A 727 115.76 -65.76 -37.69
C ALA A 727 117.28 -65.71 -37.90
N LYS A 728 117.87 -64.49 -37.96
CA LYS A 728 119.33 -64.29 -38.05
C LYS A 728 120.06 -64.83 -36.81
N GLU A 729 119.52 -64.56 -35.62
CA GLU A 729 120.10 -65.00 -34.34
C GLU A 729 120.23 -66.54 -34.30
N GLN A 730 119.24 -67.26 -34.83
CA GLN A 730 119.31 -68.72 -34.96
C GLN A 730 120.29 -69.25 -36.03
N GLU A 731 120.75 -68.44 -37.00
CA GLU A 731 121.85 -68.82 -37.89
C GLU A 731 123.21 -68.54 -37.24
N MET A 732 123.38 -67.35 -36.67
CA MET A 732 124.59 -66.96 -35.95
C MET A 732 124.94 -67.95 -34.83
N ALA A 733 123.95 -68.43 -34.06
CA ALA A 733 124.15 -69.44 -33.03
C ALA A 733 124.57 -70.84 -33.57
N LYS A 734 124.28 -71.16 -34.83
CA LYS A 734 124.75 -72.40 -35.50
C LYS A 734 126.18 -72.23 -36.03
N GLU A 735 126.50 -71.03 -36.54
CA GLU A 735 127.84 -70.68 -37.01
C GLU A 735 128.84 -70.65 -35.84
N LEU A 736 128.45 -70.04 -34.71
CA LEU A 736 129.27 -69.98 -33.49
C LEU A 736 129.69 -71.39 -33.03
N ARG A 737 128.77 -72.35 -32.99
CA ARG A 737 129.05 -73.75 -32.62
C ARG A 737 130.00 -74.49 -33.57
N ARG A 738 130.10 -74.07 -34.84
CA ARG A 738 131.11 -74.59 -35.77
C ARG A 738 132.49 -73.99 -35.47
N LEU A 739 132.55 -72.70 -35.15
CA LEU A 739 133.78 -72.00 -34.79
C LEU A 739 134.32 -72.48 -33.44
N GLU A 740 133.46 -72.64 -32.42
CA GLU A 740 133.80 -73.21 -31.11
C GLU A 740 134.49 -74.59 -31.24
N LYS A 741 133.91 -75.49 -32.04
CA LYS A 741 134.52 -76.81 -32.29
C LYS A 741 135.89 -76.68 -32.94
N ARG A 742 136.01 -75.85 -34.00
CA ARG A 742 137.28 -75.62 -34.70
C ARG A 742 138.35 -75.00 -33.81
N ASN A 743 137.95 -74.16 -32.85
CA ASN A 743 138.85 -73.55 -31.87
C ASN A 743 139.35 -74.59 -30.86
N LYS A 744 138.51 -75.58 -30.49
CA LYS A 744 138.95 -76.72 -29.68
C LYS A 744 139.95 -77.61 -30.42
N ASP A 745 139.66 -77.95 -31.68
CA ASP A 745 140.57 -78.74 -32.51
C ASP A 745 141.96 -78.06 -32.66
N LEU A 746 142.01 -76.72 -32.65
CA LEU A 746 143.25 -75.93 -32.63
C LEU A 746 143.95 -75.88 -31.27
N LEU A 747 143.21 -75.83 -30.15
CA LEU A 747 143.79 -75.89 -28.80
C LEU A 747 144.48 -77.24 -28.54
N ASP A 748 143.88 -78.34 -29.01
CA ASP A 748 144.48 -79.67 -28.91
C ASP A 748 145.79 -79.75 -29.74
N GLN A 749 145.86 -79.11 -30.92
CA GLN A 749 147.11 -78.97 -31.70
C GLN A 749 148.18 -78.15 -30.98
N ILE A 750 147.81 -77.06 -30.28
CA ILE A 750 148.76 -76.25 -29.51
C ILE A 750 149.35 -77.06 -28.34
N GLY A 751 148.58 -77.94 -27.70
CA GLY A 751 149.10 -78.88 -26.69
C GLY A 751 150.18 -79.82 -27.25
N ASP A 752 149.91 -80.40 -28.44
CA ASP A 752 150.85 -81.26 -29.16
C ASP A 752 152.14 -80.54 -29.61
N GLU A 753 152.09 -79.23 -29.85
CA GLU A 753 153.29 -78.43 -30.13
C GLU A 753 154.05 -78.05 -28.86
N GLN A 754 153.35 -77.68 -27.78
CA GLN A 754 153.99 -77.39 -26.48
C GLN A 754 154.74 -78.61 -25.91
N ALA A 755 154.21 -79.83 -26.08
CA ALA A 755 154.90 -81.06 -25.70
C ALA A 755 156.22 -81.27 -26.47
N LYS A 756 156.25 -80.96 -27.78
CA LYS A 756 157.48 -80.99 -28.61
C LYS A 756 158.47 -79.89 -28.20
N LEU A 757 157.95 -78.73 -27.81
CA LEU A 757 158.76 -77.58 -27.39
C LEU A 757 159.45 -77.87 -26.05
N MET A 758 158.77 -78.50 -25.08
CA MET A 758 159.41 -79.02 -23.86
C MET A 758 160.54 -80.01 -24.18
N ALA A 759 160.32 -80.96 -25.08
CA ALA A 759 161.36 -81.94 -25.48
C ALA A 759 162.59 -81.28 -26.15
N MET A 760 162.39 -80.15 -26.86
CA MET A 760 163.48 -79.34 -27.41
C MET A 760 164.27 -78.61 -26.31
N THR A 761 163.59 -78.02 -25.32
CA THR A 761 164.26 -77.38 -24.15
C THR A 761 165.08 -78.40 -23.37
N ASP A 762 164.51 -79.58 -23.12
CA ASP A 762 165.17 -80.69 -22.44
C ASP A 762 166.42 -81.20 -23.17
N ALA A 763 166.49 -81.02 -24.50
CA ALA A 763 167.68 -81.32 -25.30
C ALA A 763 168.70 -80.16 -25.28
N TYR A 764 168.22 -78.92 -25.30
CA TYR A 764 169.05 -77.72 -25.24
C TYR A 764 169.86 -77.63 -23.93
N ASP A 765 169.21 -77.86 -22.78
CA ASP A 765 169.88 -77.78 -21.48
C ASP A 765 170.97 -78.87 -21.32
N LYS A 766 170.73 -80.07 -21.88
CA LYS A 766 171.73 -81.16 -21.92
C LYS A 766 172.93 -80.85 -22.83
N ILE A 767 172.81 -79.90 -23.76
CA ILE A 767 173.93 -79.36 -24.55
C ILE A 767 174.59 -78.20 -23.79
N HIS A 768 173.81 -77.31 -23.16
CA HIS A 768 174.31 -76.20 -22.37
C HIS A 768 175.21 -76.68 -21.21
N ASP A 769 174.85 -77.75 -20.52
CA ASP A 769 175.67 -78.31 -19.43
C ASP A 769 176.97 -78.97 -19.93
N LYS A 770 177.00 -79.48 -21.16
CA LYS A 770 178.23 -79.96 -21.80
C LYS A 770 179.14 -78.78 -22.18
N MET A 771 178.59 -77.74 -22.78
CA MET A 771 179.32 -76.49 -23.08
C MET A 771 179.93 -75.88 -21.82
N LYS A 772 179.17 -75.86 -20.71
CA LYS A 772 179.62 -75.34 -19.40
C LYS A 772 180.81 -76.11 -18.84
N LYS A 773 180.83 -77.45 -19.00
CA LYS A 773 181.96 -78.31 -18.60
C LYS A 773 183.21 -78.09 -19.45
N PHE A 774 183.06 -78.02 -20.78
CA PHE A 774 184.20 -77.73 -21.67
C PHE A 774 184.79 -76.34 -21.42
N LYS A 775 183.96 -75.35 -21.05
CA LYS A 775 184.45 -73.99 -20.76
C LYS A 775 185.40 -73.93 -19.56
N GLY A 776 185.04 -74.57 -18.44
CA GLY A 776 185.94 -74.67 -17.27
C GLY A 776 187.21 -75.49 -17.52
N GLN A 777 187.20 -76.36 -18.54
CA GLN A 777 188.37 -77.14 -18.96
C GLN A 777 189.35 -76.30 -19.81
N ILE A 778 188.83 -75.33 -20.58
CA ILE A 778 189.64 -74.32 -21.29
C ILE A 778 190.24 -73.31 -20.30
N GLU A 779 189.42 -72.78 -19.39
CA GLU A 779 189.84 -71.75 -18.40
C GLU A 779 191.05 -72.21 -17.55
N LEU A 780 191.11 -73.50 -17.17
CA LEU A 780 192.27 -74.11 -16.50
C LEU A 780 193.55 -74.16 -17.38
N SER A 781 193.42 -74.34 -18.70
CA SER A 781 194.56 -74.32 -19.63
C SER A 781 195.08 -72.89 -19.87
N GLU A 782 194.17 -71.90 -19.89
CA GLU A 782 194.51 -70.50 -20.09
C GLU A 782 195.25 -69.93 -18.87
N GLU A 783 194.90 -70.37 -17.66
CA GLU A 783 195.59 -69.99 -16.43
C GLU A 783 197.06 -70.48 -16.41
N GLN A 784 197.32 -71.70 -16.89
CA GLN A 784 198.70 -72.21 -17.06
C GLN A 784 199.46 -71.50 -18.21
N ALA A 785 198.77 -71.08 -19.27
CA ALA A 785 199.38 -70.27 -20.33
C ALA A 785 199.74 -68.85 -19.85
N ALA A 786 198.89 -68.23 -19.02
CA ALA A 786 199.12 -66.91 -18.43
C ALA A 786 200.35 -66.88 -17.50
N ALA A 787 200.58 -67.96 -16.74
CA ALA A 787 201.77 -68.12 -15.91
C ALA A 787 203.08 -68.11 -16.73
N ASN A 788 203.07 -68.69 -17.94
CA ASN A 788 204.23 -68.65 -18.84
C ASN A 788 204.38 -67.30 -19.56
N SER A 789 203.27 -66.72 -20.06
CA SER A 789 203.28 -65.42 -20.76
C SER A 789 203.81 -64.28 -19.87
N SER A 790 203.42 -64.27 -18.59
CA SER A 790 203.85 -63.25 -17.60
C SER A 790 205.34 -63.33 -17.22
N LYS A 791 206.03 -64.42 -17.56
CA LYS A 791 207.50 -64.53 -17.42
C LYS A 791 208.22 -63.97 -18.66
N CYS A 792 207.73 -64.24 -19.87
CA CYS A 792 208.28 -63.69 -21.12
C CYS A 792 208.13 -62.16 -21.19
N LYS A 793 206.98 -61.60 -20.82
CA LYS A 793 206.73 -60.14 -20.81
C LYS A 793 207.69 -59.36 -19.92
N ARG A 794 208.35 -60.00 -18.95
CA ARG A 794 209.35 -59.37 -18.09
C ARG A 794 210.72 -59.23 -18.76
N LEU A 795 211.06 -60.10 -19.72
CA LEU A 795 212.27 -60.02 -20.54
C LEU A 795 212.10 -59.09 -21.76
N GLN A 796 210.86 -58.84 -22.18
CA GLN A 796 210.58 -58.03 -23.37
C GLN A 796 210.59 -56.51 -23.09
N LYS A 797 210.17 -56.07 -21.90
CA LYS A 797 210.16 -54.63 -21.57
C LYS A 797 211.56 -54.01 -21.46
N GLU A 798 212.56 -54.78 -21.04
CA GLU A 798 213.96 -54.32 -21.02
C GLU A 798 214.59 -54.18 -22.42
N LEU A 799 213.89 -54.64 -23.47
CA LEU A 799 214.28 -54.46 -24.87
C LEU A 799 213.71 -53.16 -25.46
N GLU A 800 212.43 -52.87 -25.21
CA GLU A 800 211.71 -51.73 -25.81
C GLU A 800 212.17 -50.38 -25.24
N ASP A 801 212.48 -50.30 -23.93
CA ASP A 801 213.11 -49.12 -23.28
C ASP A 801 214.51 -48.78 -23.87
N ALA A 802 215.12 -49.67 -24.67
CA ALA A 802 216.36 -49.40 -25.41
C ALA A 802 216.11 -48.88 -26.83
N GLU A 803 215.02 -49.29 -27.49
CA GLU A 803 214.67 -48.92 -28.87
C GLU A 803 213.97 -47.54 -28.97
N GLU A 804 213.42 -47.00 -27.85
CA GLU A 804 213.05 -45.58 -27.76
C GLU A 804 214.27 -44.62 -27.88
N ARG A 805 215.50 -45.13 -27.97
CA ARG A 805 216.58 -44.42 -28.68
C ARG A 805 216.51 -44.63 -30.20
N ALA A 806 215.37 -44.18 -30.72
CA ALA A 806 215.33 -43.05 -31.65
C ALA A 806 216.58 -42.90 -32.51
N GLU A 807 216.51 -43.45 -33.72
CA GLU A 807 216.60 -42.66 -34.97
C GLU A 807 217.89 -41.86 -35.19
N SER A 808 218.96 -42.14 -34.43
CA SER A 808 220.25 -41.46 -34.51
C SER A 808 221.08 -41.92 -35.71
N ILE A 809 220.61 -41.47 -36.88
CA ILE A 809 221.36 -41.36 -38.14
C ILE A 809 221.58 -42.71 -38.86
N ALA A 810 220.49 -43.16 -39.49
CA ALA A 810 220.47 -44.18 -40.54
C ALA A 810 220.80 -45.61 -39.99
N ARG A 811 221.17 -46.65 -40.76
CA ARG A 811 221.70 -46.69 -42.13
C ARG A 811 221.40 -48.02 -42.84
N THR A 812 220.93 -47.89 -44.09
CA THR A 812 221.09 -48.83 -45.21
C THR A 812 220.72 -50.33 -45.05
N PHE A 813 219.78 -50.75 -45.90
CA PHE A 813 219.78 -52.04 -46.61
C PHE A 813 219.73 -53.36 -45.80
N ALA A 814 218.52 -53.93 -45.78
CA ALA A 814 218.17 -55.20 -46.44
C ALA A 814 218.87 -56.53 -46.08
N ARG A 815 218.05 -57.61 -46.13
CA ARG A 815 218.38 -59.05 -46.10
C ARG A 815 218.82 -59.66 -44.76
N GLY A 816 217.91 -60.46 -44.20
CA GLY A 816 218.06 -61.92 -44.31
C GLY A 816 218.55 -62.70 -43.09
N SER A 817 218.46 -64.03 -43.23
CA SER A 817 218.99 -65.10 -42.35
C SER A 817 218.42 -65.18 -40.91
N SER A 818 217.72 -66.23 -40.46
CA SER A 818 217.88 -67.71 -40.55
C SER A 818 218.82 -68.32 -39.49
N VAL A 819 218.25 -69.10 -38.56
CA VAL A 819 218.81 -70.21 -37.72
C VAL A 819 217.75 -70.48 -36.63
N GLN A 820 216.99 -71.58 -36.62
CA GLN A 820 217.32 -73.01 -36.34
C GLN A 820 217.50 -73.37 -34.85
N ARG A 821 216.45 -73.99 -34.26
CA ARG A 821 216.41 -75.28 -33.52
C ARG A 821 214.99 -75.48 -32.95
N ASN A 822 214.27 -76.57 -33.20
CA ASN A 822 214.49 -78.00 -32.92
C ASN A 822 214.36 -78.39 -31.43
N THR A 823 213.15 -78.82 -31.06
CA THR A 823 212.82 -80.02 -30.25
C THR A 823 211.29 -80.20 -30.25
N ASP A 824 210.74 -81.40 -30.11
CA ASP A 824 210.69 -82.55 -31.04
C ASP A 824 209.68 -83.56 -30.44
N ASN A 825 209.03 -84.37 -31.29
CA ASN A 825 208.11 -85.49 -30.98
C ASN A 825 206.80 -85.24 -30.18
N TYR A 826 205.70 -85.73 -30.75
CA TYR A 826 204.43 -86.04 -30.07
C TYR A 826 203.92 -87.38 -30.64
N ASP A 827 203.72 -88.37 -29.76
CA ASP A 827 202.99 -89.64 -29.96
C ASP A 827 201.58 -89.47 -29.36
N SER A 828 200.54 -90.28 -29.61
CA SER A 828 200.25 -91.35 -30.59
C SER A 828 198.77 -91.72 -30.42
N ASP A 829 197.93 -91.59 -31.45
CA ASP A 829 196.47 -91.79 -31.39
C ASP A 829 195.87 -92.10 -32.78
N TYR A 830 195.79 -93.36 -33.24
CA TYR A 830 195.19 -93.67 -34.56
C TYR A 830 194.71 -95.14 -34.79
N GLU A 831 193.61 -95.55 -34.15
CA GLU A 831 192.86 -96.82 -34.35
C GLU A 831 191.38 -96.64 -33.92
N SER A 832 190.41 -97.56 -34.07
CA SER A 832 190.01 -98.55 -35.10
C SER A 832 188.73 -99.30 -34.62
N ALA A 833 187.91 -99.83 -35.56
CA ALA A 833 186.70 -100.68 -35.34
C ALA A 833 185.48 -99.99 -34.63
N GLU A 834 184.29 -100.58 -34.42
CA GLU A 834 183.76 -101.94 -34.70
C GLU A 834 182.27 -101.95 -35.19
N HIS A 835 181.31 -102.64 -34.54
CA HIS A 835 179.97 -102.96 -35.09
C HIS A 835 178.74 -102.43 -34.29
N THR A 836 177.64 -102.06 -34.99
CA THR A 836 176.37 -102.83 -35.09
C THR A 836 175.16 -102.04 -35.67
N SER A 837 174.20 -102.79 -36.24
CA SER A 837 172.74 -102.60 -36.51
C SER A 837 171.96 -101.35 -35.97
N THR A 838 170.82 -100.87 -36.53
CA THR A 838 169.79 -101.47 -37.43
C THR A 838 168.78 -100.47 -38.05
N THR A 839 168.17 -100.83 -39.20
CA THR A 839 166.81 -100.53 -39.77
C THR A 839 165.97 -99.25 -39.54
N SER A 840 165.31 -98.86 -40.66
CA SER A 840 163.89 -98.46 -40.83
C SER A 840 163.46 -96.99 -41.00
N THR A 841 162.35 -96.80 -41.74
CA THR A 841 161.96 -95.56 -42.44
C THR A 841 160.43 -95.41 -42.58
N SER A 842 159.91 -94.17 -42.58
CA SER A 842 158.74 -93.63 -43.36
C SER A 842 157.36 -94.34 -43.44
N HIS A 843 156.23 -93.62 -43.18
CA HIS A 843 155.24 -93.10 -44.19
C HIS A 843 153.76 -92.85 -43.73
N ALA A 844 153.18 -91.79 -44.33
CA ALA A 844 151.81 -91.40 -44.75
C ALA A 844 150.47 -92.17 -44.49
N ALA A 845 149.39 -91.39 -44.16
CA ALA A 845 148.05 -91.23 -44.84
C ALA A 845 147.00 -92.42 -44.93
N PRO A 846 145.76 -92.27 -45.53
CA PRO A 846 144.59 -91.37 -45.23
C PRO A 846 143.11 -91.97 -45.37
N TYR A 847 142.05 -91.11 -45.39
CA TYR A 847 140.57 -91.28 -45.75
C TYR A 847 139.54 -91.72 -44.65
N LEU A 848 138.17 -91.62 -44.67
CA LEU A 848 137.00 -91.11 -45.50
C LEU A 848 135.71 -90.95 -44.57
N ARG A 849 134.37 -90.71 -44.79
CA ARG A 849 133.29 -90.52 -45.85
C ARG A 849 131.99 -89.84 -45.23
N THR A 850 130.95 -89.38 -45.98
CA THR A 850 129.69 -88.72 -45.43
C THR A 850 128.35 -88.88 -46.25
N SER A 851 127.22 -88.21 -45.87
CA SER A 851 125.78 -88.43 -46.34
C SER A 851 124.84 -87.16 -46.43
N TYR A 852 123.51 -87.28 -46.72
CA TYR A 852 122.54 -86.18 -47.11
C TYR A 852 121.00 -86.37 -46.78
N LEU A 853 120.13 -85.30 -46.72
CA LEU A 853 118.59 -85.23 -46.77
C LEU A 853 117.92 -83.76 -46.71
N TYR A 854 116.55 -83.51 -46.75
CA TYR A 854 115.83 -82.15 -46.93
C TYR A 854 114.31 -81.89 -46.41
N SER A 855 113.52 -80.79 -46.78
CA SER A 855 112.35 -80.06 -46.04
C SER A 855 110.99 -79.53 -46.77
N LYS A 856 109.82 -79.09 -46.10
CA LYS A 856 108.72 -77.99 -46.45
C LYS A 856 107.22 -77.93 -45.79
N PRO A 857 106.41 -76.76 -45.73
CA PRO A 857 104.95 -76.58 -45.20
C PRO A 857 103.90 -75.45 -45.77
N THR A 858 102.52 -75.38 -45.47
CA THR A 858 101.45 -74.29 -45.89
C THR A 858 99.94 -74.17 -45.29
N ASN A 859 99.33 -72.92 -45.10
CA ASN A 859 97.98 -72.16 -45.38
C ASN A 859 96.40 -72.40 -44.99
N ILE A 860 95.58 -71.29 -44.70
CA ILE A 860 94.18 -70.77 -45.20
C ILE A 860 92.69 -70.73 -44.50
N ASP A 861 91.95 -69.53 -44.56
CA ASP A 861 90.50 -68.90 -44.63
C ASP A 861 89.05 -69.23 -43.95
N ASP A 862 88.05 -68.24 -43.77
CA ASP A 862 86.52 -68.33 -43.42
C ASP A 862 85.50 -67.03 -43.51
N PHE A 863 84.20 -66.96 -42.99
CA PHE A 863 83.03 -65.93 -43.17
C PHE A 863 81.79 -65.97 -42.10
N SER A 864 80.63 -65.23 -42.27
CA SER A 864 79.19 -65.48 -41.76
C SER A 864 78.65 -65.13 -40.30
N LEU A 865 77.38 -65.34 -39.74
CA LEU A 865 75.93 -64.97 -40.04
C LEU A 865 74.83 -65.16 -38.87
N SER A 866 73.57 -64.59 -38.97
CA SER A 866 72.19 -64.96 -38.36
C SER A 866 71.74 -64.66 -36.86
N SER A 867 70.46 -64.72 -36.31
CA SER A 867 69.01 -64.45 -36.74
C SER A 867 67.84 -64.66 -35.64
N HIS A 868 66.58 -64.10 -35.80
CA HIS A 868 65.16 -64.63 -35.46
C HIS A 868 64.20 -64.28 -34.22
N LYS A 869 62.90 -63.94 -34.55
CA LYS A 869 61.55 -64.18 -33.86
C LYS A 869 61.14 -63.47 -32.51
N ALA A 870 59.86 -63.39 -32.02
CA ALA A 870 58.46 -63.34 -32.57
C ALA A 870 57.29 -63.16 -31.49
N SER A 871 56.00 -63.04 -31.91
CA SER A 871 54.68 -63.09 -31.14
C SER A 871 54.20 -61.79 -30.40
N SER A 872 52.95 -61.53 -29.90
CA SER A 872 51.52 -62.03 -29.96
C SER A 872 50.56 -60.94 -29.33
N GLY A 873 49.20 -60.94 -29.24
CA GLY A 873 48.05 -61.73 -29.77
C GLY A 873 46.64 -61.40 -29.13
N THR A 874 45.52 -61.57 -29.88
CA THR A 874 44.04 -61.54 -29.51
C THR A 874 43.29 -60.19 -29.22
N PRO A 875 41.96 -60.03 -29.50
CA PRO A 875 41.51 -59.43 -30.78
C PRO A 875 40.46 -58.27 -30.73
N TRP A 876 40.17 -57.68 -31.91
CA TRP A 876 39.25 -56.54 -32.18
C TRP A 876 38.45 -56.70 -33.50
N ARG A 877 37.32 -55.97 -33.67
CA ARG A 877 36.54 -55.71 -34.92
C ARG A 877 35.48 -54.61 -34.66
N ASN A 878 34.88 -53.85 -35.58
CA ASN A 878 35.17 -53.35 -36.96
C ASN A 878 34.17 -52.16 -37.23
N LYS A 879 34.50 -51.03 -37.87
CA LYS A 879 34.47 -50.71 -39.33
C LYS A 879 33.15 -51.05 -40.07
N TYR A 880 32.54 -50.24 -40.96
CA TYR A 880 32.69 -48.80 -41.36
C TYR A 880 31.56 -48.42 -42.40
N LYS A 881 31.13 -47.14 -42.46
CA LYS A 881 30.63 -46.36 -43.66
C LYS A 881 29.40 -46.83 -44.50
N SER A 882 28.34 -45.99 -44.57
CA SER A 882 27.94 -45.18 -45.77
C SER A 882 26.41 -44.96 -46.02
N ILE A 883 26.02 -43.67 -46.17
CA ILE A 883 25.11 -43.09 -47.22
C ILE A 883 23.55 -43.20 -47.11
N ASP A 884 22.91 -42.02 -47.25
CA ASP A 884 21.55 -41.58 -47.67
C ASP A 884 20.22 -41.93 -46.95
N ILE A 885 19.25 -40.98 -47.11
CA ILE A 885 17.79 -40.92 -46.79
C ILE A 885 17.35 -41.09 -45.30
N ASP A 886 16.22 -40.55 -44.80
CA ASP A 886 14.98 -39.98 -45.38
C ASP A 886 14.47 -38.70 -44.63
N ASP A 887 13.39 -38.07 -45.13
CA ASP A 887 12.74 -36.83 -44.66
C ASP A 887 11.60 -36.99 -43.62
N ASP A 888 11.05 -35.85 -43.18
CA ASP A 888 9.73 -35.57 -42.56
C ASP A 888 9.37 -36.06 -41.14
N ASP A 889 9.16 -35.08 -40.26
CA ASP A 889 8.58 -35.23 -38.91
C ASP A 889 7.04 -35.18 -38.95
N ILE A 890 6.38 -36.04 -38.17
CA ILE A 890 4.91 -36.26 -38.16
C ILE A 890 4.33 -35.62 -36.87
N LEU A 891 3.14 -35.02 -36.81
CA LEU A 891 1.83 -35.65 -37.07
C LEU A 891 0.67 -34.64 -37.21
N ILE A 892 -0.36 -35.01 -37.97
CA ILE A 892 -1.57 -34.20 -38.26
C ILE A 892 -2.77 -34.61 -37.37
N GLN A 893 -3.82 -33.79 -37.38
CA GLN A 893 -5.19 -34.00 -36.87
C GLN A 893 -5.89 -35.26 -37.51
N PRO A 894 -7.20 -35.63 -37.30
CA PRO A 894 -8.32 -34.86 -36.73
C PRO A 894 -9.42 -35.64 -35.93
N ARG A 895 -10.56 -34.97 -35.74
CA ARG A 895 -11.81 -35.38 -35.05
C ARG A 895 -12.61 -36.46 -35.82
N TYR A 896 -13.30 -37.39 -35.13
CA TYR A 896 -14.79 -37.44 -34.98
C TYR A 896 -15.38 -38.74 -34.34
N ASN A 897 -16.47 -38.57 -33.57
CA ASN A 897 -17.59 -39.48 -33.22
C ASN A 897 -17.46 -41.02 -33.02
N LYS A 898 -17.91 -41.47 -31.81
CA LYS A 898 -18.81 -42.62 -31.48
C LYS A 898 -18.63 -43.98 -32.18
N TYR A 899 -18.50 -45.11 -31.46
CA TYR A 899 -19.56 -45.77 -30.66
C TYR A 899 -19.01 -46.98 -29.85
N SER A 900 -19.78 -47.44 -28.83
CA SER A 900 -19.66 -48.76 -28.16
C SER A 900 -18.40 -49.02 -27.32
N THR A 901 -18.36 -49.80 -26.21
CA THR A 901 -19.36 -50.32 -25.24
C THR A 901 -18.58 -50.90 -24.04
N ASN A 902 -19.00 -50.71 -22.77
CA ASN A 902 -19.21 -51.80 -21.78
C ASN A 902 -19.40 -51.39 -20.29
N SER A 903 -20.25 -52.20 -19.63
CA SER A 903 -20.14 -52.73 -18.24
C SER A 903 -20.17 -51.82 -16.98
N LEU A 904 -21.35 -51.82 -16.34
CA LEU A 904 -21.59 -52.13 -14.91
C LEU A 904 -20.74 -51.49 -13.79
N ARG A 905 -21.43 -50.69 -12.95
CA ARG A 905 -21.98 -51.19 -11.65
C ARG A 905 -23.13 -50.31 -11.13
N SER A 906 -23.95 -50.84 -10.22
CA SER A 906 -25.17 -50.21 -9.69
C SER A 906 -25.63 -50.87 -8.37
N ARG A 907 -26.28 -50.09 -7.47
CA ARG A 907 -27.16 -50.55 -6.35
C ARG A 907 -26.48 -51.34 -5.21
N VAL A 908 -27.02 -51.47 -3.98
CA VAL A 908 -28.22 -50.99 -3.23
C VAL A 908 -27.71 -50.61 -1.79
N TRP A 909 -28.03 -49.52 -1.09
CA TRP A 909 -29.27 -49.09 -0.39
C TRP A 909 -29.90 -50.07 0.64
N SER A 910 -29.89 -49.74 1.95
CA SER A 910 -30.94 -50.12 2.94
C SER A 910 -30.79 -49.47 4.33
N TYR A 911 -31.82 -48.73 4.75
CA TYR A 911 -32.33 -48.42 6.11
C TYR A 911 -31.50 -48.63 7.41
N GLY A 912 -31.58 -47.63 8.31
CA GLY A 912 -31.31 -47.78 9.75
C GLY A 912 -31.66 -46.52 10.56
N SER A 913 -32.40 -46.65 11.66
CA SER A 913 -32.79 -45.56 12.57
C SER A 913 -32.15 -45.72 13.95
N GLY A 914 -31.69 -44.66 14.61
CA GLY A 914 -31.15 -44.77 15.97
C GLY A 914 -30.92 -43.43 16.69
N ARG A 915 -31.43 -43.32 17.92
CA ARG A 915 -31.18 -42.21 18.84
C ARG A 915 -29.81 -42.33 19.52
N SER A 916 -29.22 -41.19 19.91
CA SER A 916 -28.47 -41.00 21.18
C SER A 916 -27.17 -41.84 21.36
N ASP A 917 -26.25 -41.54 22.30
CA ASP A 917 -26.14 -40.42 23.25
C ASP A 917 -24.66 -40.12 23.56
N ARG A 918 -24.44 -39.17 24.49
CA ARG A 918 -23.31 -39.00 25.46
C ARG A 918 -22.28 -40.16 25.56
N ALA A 919 -21.01 -39.94 25.94
CA ALA A 919 -20.52 -39.06 27.01
C ALA A 919 -18.97 -38.95 26.98
N ARG A 920 -18.29 -37.86 27.40
CA ARG A 920 -17.75 -37.51 28.77
C ARG A 920 -16.46 -36.69 28.49
N SER A 921 -15.83 -35.88 29.36
CA SER A 921 -15.99 -35.43 30.77
C SER A 921 -15.09 -34.17 30.97
N VAL A 922 -15.03 -33.40 32.07
CA VAL A 922 -15.97 -32.87 33.10
C VAL A 922 -15.11 -32.05 34.11
N ALA A 923 -15.52 -30.81 34.43
CA ALA A 923 -15.11 -29.95 35.58
C ALA A 923 -15.88 -28.60 35.45
N HIS A 924 -16.97 -28.23 36.16
CA HIS A 924 -17.57 -28.64 37.45
C HIS A 924 -16.73 -28.15 38.68
N ILE A 925 -17.24 -27.53 39.76
CA ILE A 925 -18.59 -27.11 40.27
C ILE A 925 -18.39 -25.88 41.24
N TYR A 926 -19.30 -24.94 41.56
CA TYR A 926 -20.40 -24.89 42.59
C TYR A 926 -21.05 -23.46 42.44
N ASP A 927 -22.36 -23.24 42.23
CA ASP A 927 -23.51 -23.14 43.20
C ASP A 927 -23.75 -21.67 43.73
N GLN A 928 -24.92 -21.21 44.22
CA GLN A 928 -26.21 -21.87 44.55
C GLN A 928 -27.44 -20.92 44.46
N GLU A 929 -28.56 -21.41 43.89
CA GLU A 929 -30.00 -21.23 44.25
C GLU A 929 -30.76 -19.88 44.49
N VAL A 930 -32.10 -20.00 44.48
CA VAL A 930 -33.20 -19.13 44.97
C VAL A 930 -33.65 -17.87 44.18
N ALA A 931 -34.39 -18.12 43.08
CA ALA A 931 -35.81 -17.73 42.86
C ALA A 931 -36.33 -16.25 42.89
N MET A 932 -37.56 -16.12 42.33
CA MET A 932 -38.54 -15.02 42.39
C MET A 932 -38.37 -13.77 41.48
N ASN A 933 -39.40 -13.55 40.65
CA ASN A 933 -39.61 -12.33 39.88
C ASN A 933 -40.00 -11.15 40.78
N SER A 934 -39.44 -9.95 40.56
CA SER A 934 -40.22 -8.72 40.30
C SER A 934 -39.40 -7.45 40.07
N ILE A 935 -39.73 -6.75 38.99
CA ILE A 935 -40.02 -5.29 38.93
C ILE A 935 -39.15 -4.35 39.79
N ARG A 936 -38.20 -3.67 39.12
CA ARG A 936 -38.16 -2.18 39.03
C ARG A 936 -37.22 -1.79 37.88
N ASP A 937 -37.59 -0.99 36.88
CA ASP A 937 -38.51 0.16 36.77
C ASP A 937 -37.93 1.49 37.32
N ASN A 938 -37.93 2.47 36.40
CA ASN A 938 -37.71 3.92 36.47
C ASN A 938 -36.95 4.60 37.64
N LYS A 939 -35.92 5.37 37.23
CA LYS A 939 -35.65 6.81 37.53
C LYS A 939 -35.44 7.28 38.98
N SER A 940 -34.85 8.49 39.05
CA SER A 940 -34.89 9.44 40.17
C SER A 940 -34.09 9.09 41.42
N LYS A 941 -32.81 9.48 41.42
CA LYS A 941 -32.19 10.08 42.62
C LYS A 941 -31.96 11.57 42.38
N SER A 942 -32.86 12.38 42.91
CA SER A 942 -32.72 13.83 43.01
C SER A 942 -31.84 14.22 44.21
N ASN A 943 -31.26 15.43 44.13
CA ASN A 943 -30.75 16.23 45.23
C ASN A 943 -29.54 15.68 46.02
N LEU A 944 -28.36 16.22 45.68
CA LEU A 944 -27.29 16.49 46.65
C LEU A 944 -26.90 17.96 46.59
N TYR A 945 -27.57 18.78 47.40
CA TYR A 945 -26.97 19.93 48.07
C TYR A 945 -26.80 19.53 49.55
N ALA A 946 -25.82 20.02 50.30
CA ALA A 946 -25.06 21.24 50.06
C ALA A 946 -23.55 21.13 50.37
N SER A 947 -22.87 22.24 50.09
CA SER A 947 -21.65 22.70 50.77
C SER A 947 -21.80 22.56 52.31
N ARG A 948 -20.75 22.52 53.13
CA ARG A 948 -19.39 23.08 52.98
C ARG A 948 -18.49 22.46 54.06
N ASN A 949 -17.17 22.47 53.88
CA ASN A 949 -16.31 22.57 55.05
C ASN A 949 -15.01 23.33 54.74
N SER A 950 -14.72 24.33 55.57
CA SER A 950 -13.54 25.20 55.43
C SER A 950 -13.05 25.60 56.82
N VAL A 951 -11.97 24.94 57.25
CA VAL A 951 -10.97 25.30 58.28
C VAL A 951 -11.42 26.24 59.41
N SER A 952 -11.24 25.72 60.64
CA SER A 952 -10.95 26.40 61.92
C SER A 952 -12.06 26.66 62.96
N ARG A 953 -11.83 25.98 64.12
CA ARG A 953 -11.92 26.42 65.53
C ARG A 953 -13.25 26.32 66.33
N VAL A 954 -13.21 25.36 67.29
CA VAL A 954 -13.35 25.56 68.76
C VAL A 954 -14.75 25.71 69.39
N PHE A 955 -15.15 24.66 70.16
CA PHE A 955 -15.99 24.65 71.39
C PHE A 955 -17.46 25.15 71.32
N GLU A 956 -18.43 24.70 72.13
CA GLU A 956 -18.66 23.44 72.89
C GLU A 956 -20.19 23.34 73.25
N ASP A 957 -20.65 22.15 73.63
CA ASP A 957 -21.79 21.80 74.52
C ASP A 957 -23.29 22.22 74.32
N ASN A 958 -24.12 21.16 74.21
CA ASN A 958 -25.32 20.79 74.99
C ASN A 958 -26.74 21.42 74.80
N ASP A 959 -27.64 20.55 74.30
CA ASP A 959 -28.88 20.03 74.97
C ASP A 959 -30.34 20.55 74.79
N GLU A 960 -31.21 19.53 74.81
CA GLU A 960 -32.63 19.38 75.20
C GLU A 960 -33.82 20.19 74.59
N SER A 961 -34.70 19.41 73.91
CA SER A 961 -36.17 19.36 74.11
C SER A 961 -37.08 20.49 73.53
N LEU A 962 -38.43 20.39 73.50
CA LEU A 962 -39.38 19.29 73.17
C LEU A 962 -40.74 19.90 72.72
N LEU A 963 -41.42 19.24 71.75
CA LEU A 963 -42.90 19.14 71.57
C LEU A 963 -43.84 20.40 71.45
N LYS A 964 -44.48 20.48 70.26
CA LYS A 964 -45.96 20.54 70.00
C LYS A 964 -46.75 21.87 69.88
N THR A 965 -47.57 21.87 68.81
CA THR A 965 -48.95 22.41 68.62
C THR A 965 -49.25 23.92 68.53
N SER A 966 -49.52 24.36 67.28
CA SER A 966 -50.70 25.09 66.73
C SER A 966 -51.90 25.42 67.66
N PRO A 967 -52.80 26.41 67.35
CA PRO A 967 -52.98 27.08 66.04
C PRO A 967 -53.39 28.60 66.04
N ARG A 968 -53.52 29.16 64.81
CA ARG A 968 -54.36 30.31 64.37
C ARG A 968 -54.03 31.77 64.77
N GLN A 969 -53.88 32.57 63.70
CA GLN A 969 -54.20 34.00 63.44
C GLN A 969 -55.21 34.75 64.36
N PRO A 970 -55.28 36.12 64.30
CA PRO A 970 -54.29 37.11 63.84
C PRO A 970 -54.25 38.48 64.60
N SER A 971 -53.32 39.35 64.16
CA SER A 971 -53.46 40.83 64.04
C SER A 971 -53.13 41.80 65.20
N ILE A 972 -52.77 43.02 64.78
CA ILE A 972 -52.90 44.35 65.44
C ILE A 972 -51.82 44.84 66.44
N LEU A 973 -51.22 45.99 66.06
CA LEU A 973 -50.54 47.09 66.79
C LEU A 973 -49.73 46.84 68.09
N GLY A 974 -48.56 47.51 68.20
CA GLY A 974 -48.40 48.41 69.37
C GLY A 974 -47.02 48.87 69.91
N LYS A 975 -46.30 49.74 69.17
CA LYS A 975 -45.49 50.89 69.68
C LYS A 975 -44.19 50.68 70.52
N TYR A 976 -43.43 51.78 70.52
CA TYR A 976 -42.20 52.16 71.26
C TYR A 976 -40.88 51.62 70.66
N LEU A 977 -39.87 52.43 70.28
CA LEU A 977 -39.24 53.65 70.87
C LEU A 977 -38.44 53.32 72.15
N ASP A 978 -37.24 53.86 72.40
CA ASP A 978 -36.59 55.11 71.91
C ASP A 978 -35.09 54.94 71.54
N LEU A 979 -34.43 56.08 71.21
CA LEU A 979 -33.00 56.44 71.27
C LEU A 979 -32.23 56.69 69.94
N ASP A 980 -32.22 57.97 69.54
CA ASP A 980 -31.07 58.87 69.28
C ASP A 980 -29.92 58.39 68.35
N SER A 981 -29.70 58.99 67.16
CA SER A 981 -28.97 60.26 66.83
C SER A 981 -27.43 60.12 66.89
N ASP A 982 -26.60 60.72 66.02
CA ASP A 982 -26.74 61.72 64.94
C ASP A 982 -26.12 61.19 63.61
N THR A 983 -25.98 61.86 62.45
CA THR A 983 -25.95 63.29 62.08
C THR A 983 -26.33 63.49 60.59
N ALA A 984 -26.72 64.71 60.19
CA ALA A 984 -26.99 65.14 58.81
C ALA A 984 -26.42 66.59 58.61
N PRO A 985 -26.71 67.39 57.54
CA PRO A 985 -27.39 67.12 56.26
C PRO A 985 -26.62 67.70 55.03
N SER A 986 -27.26 67.74 53.85
CA SER A 986 -27.01 68.80 52.86
C SER A 986 -28.32 69.19 52.13
N LEU A 987 -28.38 70.42 51.59
CA LEU A 987 -29.60 71.12 51.17
C LEU A 987 -29.54 71.59 49.71
N SER A 988 -30.67 72.10 49.18
CA SER A 988 -30.82 72.50 47.77
C SER A 988 -31.29 73.95 47.58
N TYR A 989 -31.05 74.50 46.37
CA TYR A 989 -31.40 75.86 45.89
C TYR A 989 -30.64 77.04 46.57
N ASN A 990 -30.45 78.23 45.97
CA ASN A 990 -31.15 78.85 44.83
C ASN A 990 -30.35 79.96 44.07
N LYS A 991 -30.67 80.15 42.77
CA LYS A 991 -30.68 81.42 41.96
C LYS A 991 -29.40 82.17 41.50
N LYS A 992 -29.50 82.66 40.23
CA LYS A 992 -28.77 83.71 39.47
C LYS A 992 -27.61 83.25 38.53
N SER A 993 -27.31 83.88 37.39
CA SER A 993 -28.11 84.45 36.26
C SER A 993 -27.21 85.15 35.20
N LYS A 994 -27.55 85.04 33.91
CA LYS A 994 -27.07 85.81 32.72
C LYS A 994 -25.74 85.41 32.02
N THR A 995 -25.72 85.76 30.73
CA THR A 995 -24.76 85.58 29.61
C THR A 995 -23.87 86.85 29.43
N PRO A 996 -23.05 87.07 28.35
CA PRO A 996 -22.63 86.24 27.19
C PRO A 996 -21.11 86.31 26.81
N ASP A 997 -20.73 85.57 25.75
CA ASP A 997 -19.79 85.88 24.62
C ASP A 997 -18.29 86.33 24.71
N PHE A 998 -17.58 85.90 23.65
CA PHE A 998 -16.42 86.50 22.91
C PHE A 998 -14.93 86.38 23.36
N ARG A 999 -14.06 86.24 22.32
CA ARG A 999 -12.57 86.34 22.20
C ARG A 999 -11.76 85.07 22.59
N SER A 1000 -10.97 84.47 21.69
CA SER A 1000 -9.66 84.83 21.05
C SER A 1000 -8.45 84.51 21.97
N ASP A 1001 -7.27 84.07 21.54
CA ASP A 1001 -6.55 83.98 20.23
C ASP A 1001 -5.79 82.61 20.14
N ASN A 1002 -5.63 81.90 19.02
CA ASN A 1002 -4.98 82.17 17.71
C ASN A 1002 -3.45 81.92 17.65
N ILE A 1003 -3.04 80.72 17.24
CA ILE A 1003 -1.68 80.28 16.79
C ILE A 1003 -1.91 79.23 15.67
N ASP A 1004 -1.75 79.48 14.36
CA ASP A 1004 -0.51 79.56 13.53
C ASP A 1004 0.44 78.34 13.66
N LYS A 1005 1.15 77.78 12.66
CA LYS A 1005 1.34 77.96 11.19
C LYS A 1005 1.90 76.59 10.66
N ARG A 1006 2.02 76.21 9.38
CA ARG A 1006 2.40 76.84 8.08
C ARG A 1006 1.52 76.25 6.95
N ILE A 1007 1.11 76.95 5.88
CA ILE A 1007 1.81 77.63 4.75
C ILE A 1007 2.24 76.67 3.61
N SER A 1008 1.84 77.05 2.38
CA SER A 1008 2.18 76.48 1.07
C SER A 1008 2.99 77.48 0.21
N LEU A 1009 3.27 77.12 -1.06
CA LEU A 1009 3.76 77.92 -2.22
C LEU A 1009 5.24 77.78 -2.66
N ALA A 1010 5.39 77.29 -3.91
CA ALA A 1010 6.50 77.41 -4.88
C ALA A 1010 5.96 76.82 -6.22
N SER A 1011 5.84 77.55 -7.34
CA SER A 1011 6.82 77.73 -8.45
C SER A 1011 7.39 76.41 -9.02
N GLU A 1012 7.47 76.13 -10.34
CA GLU A 1012 7.28 76.98 -11.54
C GLU A 1012 7.14 76.16 -12.87
N HIS A 1013 6.65 76.81 -13.93
CA HIS A 1013 6.81 76.58 -15.41
C HIS A 1013 6.72 75.20 -16.14
N SER A 1014 5.85 75.19 -17.18
CA SER A 1014 5.95 74.51 -18.52
C SER A 1014 5.77 72.97 -18.61
N THR A 1015 5.27 72.33 -19.69
CA THR A 1015 5.00 72.76 -21.10
C THR A 1015 3.74 72.09 -21.74
N ILE A 1016 2.92 72.91 -22.42
CA ILE A 1016 2.09 72.78 -23.67
C ILE A 1016 2.22 71.46 -24.52
N PRO A 1017 1.23 70.98 -25.35
CA PRO A 1017 -0.13 71.48 -25.70
C PRO A 1017 -1.30 70.45 -25.61
N SER A 1018 -2.55 70.94 -25.64
CA SER A 1018 -3.56 70.63 -26.70
C SER A 1018 -4.80 71.52 -26.55
N ALA A 1019 -5.31 72.06 -27.67
CA ALA A 1019 -6.61 72.76 -27.75
C ALA A 1019 -7.76 71.71 -27.79
N GLU A 1020 -8.98 71.94 -27.29
CA GLU A 1020 -9.85 73.13 -27.33
C GLU A 1020 -10.47 73.39 -28.72
N GLN A 1021 -11.65 72.82 -28.93
CA GLN A 1021 -12.70 73.36 -29.79
C GLN A 1021 -14.05 73.20 -29.08
N ASP A 1022 -14.70 74.35 -28.89
CA ASP A 1022 -16.12 74.63 -29.20
C ASP A 1022 -17.20 73.86 -28.42
N LEU A 1023 -17.93 74.55 -27.53
CA LEU A 1023 -19.22 75.25 -27.81
C LEU A 1023 -20.35 74.24 -28.16
N GLU A 1024 -21.45 74.18 -27.43
CA GLU A 1024 -22.15 75.22 -26.63
C GLU A 1024 -22.60 74.73 -25.24
#